data_AF-A0A9N9TTN5-F1
#
_entry.id   AF-A0A9N9TTN5-F1
#
_cell.length_a   1.000
_cell.length_b   1.000
_cell.length_c   1.000
_cell.angle_alpha   90.00
_cell.angle_beta   90.00
_cell.angle_gamma   90.00
#
_symmetry.space_group_name_H-M   'P 1'
#
loop_
_entity.id
_entity.type
_entity.pdbx_description
1 polymer ?
#
loop_
_entity_poly.entity_id
_entity_poly.type
_entity_poly.pdbx_seq_one_letter_code
_entity_poly.pdbx_strand_id
1 'polypeptide(L)'
;MGDEVDITNRFYNIQGDTVSERKKYFYELLNSLKSCEEHVYITLENLQPRNYQESIFYVDALLYFKRTNRLLELMKSGNELYTSKILKNQWFFEQTFKDVEPFNIVNELLPCLSFSIRKKFISRLIQSWDSNRINHLFDELVNKYGITEAVIILHKCTEEKLSNVLTNNEVSLRQNQLIDLINTNERAFVSYIEHFNNLNGQRYDESKVINHLSRTNTQLFIKLLKNKKISHLQLGRRTTKTLVPKVKEDFLANSEFYLKFVNRPAAVRKLGGDFKVLYQSTFPRNFKDINGYCISNILLESYPKGRRWNLFTQTCQEKFPDKSLNDILLSYNNSVKKLNPPKEVFLKWAELHYQQQEGHFEDFLKYYEPNTCIPMIKEKINLTKEIRQRQILIKLMLQSCSQNKDLNALEQVLNYFCFRHRNEDVNFRQVVLRYITDNFKLEDLNEKHWKYINEQIEILRLQNAFHFFSFSDFVEKYLEFLFKNKKDHKEALDQYIEDLSTMLPRKILNLNNLPIEQAIFIEIAKIVSKHLNKDHEQSVLAIKMFFNIIKFSTSHPNYRIDLNEFPDFIAYSEKMFTTKNFSTTNQKLRSEQLKLILKLTEYYLAFPDRKIIVSEKQIIDALTKVFESETRVLFVGDIFKKFVSKSNRNALENALMTAYFDKLFEMIPDANVVNWFLKEEPSTIAPYFDKILTKVHKGYLQLDYKLVRHCSHLKFDEKICDYFTNKLEEKEVSEKKRLIAGLSMMLSTEEFKKIIEEKYLPTKDKLDLKDENMKNLYHLQCEIVKLAGNTLEVYKMLPTIMKFCRGDYLQSALSALYKAFYRSPEKLLYPYAEALSKLAVSVRKHAVFLSCQVLSKEYALEILKHTNETNKSSHKHLFSATLKYFLKNPSDELLDKLMENMKAIDKDDAETLNSLAYLTVPVKYRCRYSENCWRFFEDLALKGLKVQVYLEQLLRKMKGDIAVSLTPEFVSYLISKYCFEGGLNRANEFAMEILVSRVSERDSFFALTFETLSKKNVGTIVDFFRCFSERIRQDGFDDHELANLFCQYWTKYFNIVDYLSEHIELNVRLIRLNKPPVDVFASKIVSYVDTLLADFGFHVYEFFKNVFTEAIVDLNGPEYYELMLGILKCKLNPTTCILVLDCLSDSDSLKAPRIHYQNVLDAIDGLDSLIVKAHKKAYLRNHNF
;
A
#
# COMPACT_ATOMS: atom_id res chain seq x y z
N MET A 1 -43.66 17.21 50.84
CA MET A 1 -43.94 16.03 49.98
C MET A 1 -43.33 16.34 48.62
N GLY A 2 -42.23 15.80 48.12
CA GLY A 2 -41.20 14.89 48.60
C GLY A 2 -40.09 14.96 47.53
N ASP A 3 -38.83 15.08 47.96
CA ASP A 3 -37.60 15.17 47.13
C ASP A 3 -37.61 16.21 45.98
N GLU A 4 -37.30 17.48 46.29
CA GLU A 4 -36.55 18.29 45.34
C GLU A 4 -35.22 17.57 45.10
N VAL A 5 -35.16 16.79 44.02
CA VAL A 5 -33.97 16.08 43.60
C VAL A 5 -32.89 17.13 43.36
N ASP A 6 -31.91 17.25 44.26
CA ASP A 6 -30.72 18.08 44.04
C ASP A 6 -29.83 17.43 42.98
N ILE A 7 -30.28 17.57 41.72
CA ILE A 7 -29.64 17.03 40.51
C ILE A 7 -28.20 17.54 40.41
N THR A 8 -27.98 18.81 40.76
CA THR A 8 -26.66 19.47 40.73
C THR A 8 -25.69 18.78 41.68
N ASN A 9 -26.08 18.56 42.94
CA ASN A 9 -25.24 17.88 43.91
C ASN A 9 -24.99 16.42 43.55
N ARG A 10 -25.99 15.71 43.01
CA ARG A 10 -25.82 14.33 42.51
C ARG A 10 -24.87 14.26 41.31
N PHE A 11 -24.88 15.26 40.42
CA PHE A 11 -23.96 15.33 39.29
C PHE A 11 -22.52 15.59 39.75
N TYR A 12 -22.33 16.51 40.70
CA TYR A 12 -21.01 16.83 41.25
C TYR A 12 -20.41 15.72 42.13
N ASN A 13 -21.23 14.79 42.62
CA ASN A 13 -20.82 13.69 43.50
C ASN A 13 -21.11 12.30 42.91
N ILE A 14 -20.99 12.13 41.59
CA ILE A 14 -21.05 10.81 40.93
C ILE A 14 -20.02 9.88 41.61
N GLN A 15 -20.44 8.66 41.97
CA GLN A 15 -19.58 7.65 42.59
C GLN A 15 -18.73 6.90 41.56
N GLY A 16 -17.75 6.12 42.02
CA GLY A 16 -16.87 5.29 41.18
C GLY A 16 -15.42 5.80 41.16
N ASP A 17 -14.49 4.85 41.10
CA ASP A 17 -13.05 5.11 41.08
C ASP A 17 -12.57 5.30 39.64
N THR A 18 -12.95 4.37 38.74
CA THR A 18 -12.54 4.42 37.34
C THR A 18 -13.46 5.29 36.48
N VAL A 19 -12.94 5.75 35.34
CA VAL A 19 -13.73 6.51 34.33
C VAL A 19 -14.93 5.70 33.85
N SER A 20 -14.77 4.38 33.71
CA SER A 20 -15.82 3.46 33.25
C SER A 20 -16.93 3.30 34.29
N GLU A 21 -16.57 3.16 35.56
CA GLU A 21 -17.53 3.10 36.67
C GLU A 21 -18.30 4.41 36.82
N ARG A 22 -17.59 5.54 36.86
CA ARG A 22 -18.23 6.86 36.96
C ARG A 22 -19.18 7.11 35.80
N LYS A 23 -18.80 6.72 34.59
CA LYS A 23 -19.68 6.79 33.41
C LYS A 23 -20.92 5.91 33.57
N LYS A 24 -20.79 4.71 34.13
CA LYS A 24 -21.94 3.84 34.44
C LYS A 24 -22.90 4.50 35.42
N TYR A 25 -22.40 4.96 36.57
CA TYR A 25 -23.20 5.67 37.59
C TYR A 25 -23.81 6.97 37.06
N PHE A 26 -23.10 7.69 36.20
CA PHE A 26 -23.62 8.85 35.50
C PHE A 26 -24.84 8.50 34.63
N TYR A 27 -24.80 7.42 33.84
CA TYR A 27 -25.97 7.00 33.06
C TYR A 27 -27.11 6.45 33.92
N GLU A 28 -26.82 5.84 35.07
CA GLU A 28 -27.84 5.47 36.07
C GLU A 28 -28.53 6.73 36.63
N LEU A 29 -27.76 7.78 36.95
CA LEU A 29 -28.28 9.09 37.32
C LEU A 29 -29.19 9.64 36.21
N LEU A 30 -28.72 9.71 34.96
CA LEU A 30 -29.54 10.19 33.84
C LEU A 30 -30.84 9.40 33.65
N ASN A 31 -30.79 8.07 33.78
CA ASN A 31 -31.98 7.22 33.71
C ASN A 31 -32.98 7.53 34.84
N SER A 32 -32.50 7.78 36.06
CA SER A 32 -33.36 8.13 37.21
C SER A 32 -34.07 9.48 37.06
N LEU A 33 -33.56 10.34 36.18
CA LEU A 33 -34.08 11.70 35.95
C LEU A 33 -35.07 11.81 34.78
N LYS A 34 -35.34 10.70 34.06
CA LYS A 34 -36.26 10.68 32.91
C LYS A 34 -37.68 11.15 33.23
N SER A 35 -38.17 10.89 34.44
CA SER A 35 -39.53 11.24 34.86
C SER A 35 -39.71 12.71 35.29
N CYS A 36 -38.64 13.50 35.37
CA CYS A 36 -38.64 14.87 35.88
C CYS A 36 -38.07 15.87 34.85
N GLU A 37 -38.47 15.74 33.59
CA GLU A 37 -37.79 16.38 32.44
C GLU A 37 -37.76 17.92 32.48
N GLU A 38 -38.78 18.58 33.07
CA GLU A 38 -38.88 20.03 33.23
C GLU A 38 -37.82 20.58 34.21
N HIS A 39 -37.70 19.97 35.40
CA HIS A 39 -36.69 20.35 36.40
C HIS A 39 -35.26 20.06 35.92
N VAL A 40 -35.09 18.98 35.15
CA VAL A 40 -33.81 18.65 34.51
C VAL A 40 -33.42 19.71 33.48
N TYR A 41 -34.38 20.29 32.76
CA TYR A 41 -34.12 21.37 31.80
C TYR A 41 -33.48 22.59 32.47
N ILE A 42 -34.16 23.14 33.49
CA ILE A 42 -33.67 24.31 34.24
C ILE A 42 -32.31 24.01 34.88
N THR A 43 -32.12 22.80 35.40
CA THR A 43 -30.86 22.42 36.03
C THR A 43 -29.71 22.37 35.02
N LEU A 44 -29.91 21.76 33.84
CA LEU A 44 -28.85 21.64 32.83
C LEU A 44 -28.49 22.98 32.17
N GLU A 45 -29.40 23.94 32.10
CA GLU A 45 -29.08 25.30 31.63
C GLU A 45 -28.14 26.02 32.60
N ASN A 46 -28.29 25.77 33.91
CA ASN A 46 -27.51 26.46 34.96
C ASN A 46 -26.28 25.67 35.45
N LEU A 47 -26.13 24.40 35.07
CA LEU A 47 -25.05 23.54 35.52
C LEU A 47 -23.69 23.99 34.96
N GLN A 48 -22.69 24.18 35.84
CA GLN A 48 -21.34 24.60 35.47
C GLN A 48 -20.33 23.50 35.82
N PRO A 49 -19.83 22.74 34.83
CA PRO A 49 -18.84 21.71 35.06
C PRO A 49 -17.56 22.28 35.69
N ARG A 50 -17.06 21.66 36.76
CA ARG A 50 -15.91 22.16 37.52
C ARG A 50 -14.57 21.62 37.02
N ASN A 51 -14.60 20.48 36.33
CA ASN A 51 -13.41 19.80 35.83
C ASN A 51 -13.63 19.16 34.44
N TYR A 52 -12.57 18.57 33.89
CA TYR A 52 -12.60 17.99 32.54
C TYR A 52 -13.60 16.83 32.40
N GLN A 53 -13.66 15.93 33.37
CA GLN A 53 -14.57 14.79 33.33
C GLN A 53 -16.04 15.25 33.41
N GLU A 54 -16.35 16.14 34.35
CA GLU A 54 -17.68 16.76 34.47
C GLU A 54 -18.08 17.47 33.17
N SER A 55 -17.14 18.14 32.49
CA SER A 55 -17.41 18.79 31.21
C SER A 55 -17.85 17.80 30.12
N ILE A 56 -17.26 16.60 30.10
CA ILE A 56 -17.68 15.53 29.17
C ILE A 56 -19.07 15.01 29.54
N PHE A 57 -19.32 14.79 30.84
CA PHE A 57 -20.62 14.33 31.33
C PHE A 57 -21.73 15.33 31.07
N TYR A 58 -21.45 16.63 31.18
CA TYR A 58 -22.40 17.68 30.82
C TYR A 58 -22.84 17.57 29.36
N VAL A 59 -21.89 17.42 28.43
CA VAL A 59 -22.23 17.21 27.01
C VAL A 59 -22.99 15.90 26.79
N ASP A 60 -22.63 14.82 27.51
CA ASP A 60 -23.40 13.57 27.45
C ASP A 60 -24.83 13.73 28.00
N ALA A 61 -25.05 14.52 29.04
CA ALA A 61 -26.38 14.82 29.58
C ALA A 61 -27.22 15.59 28.56
N LEU A 62 -26.65 16.63 27.93
CA LEU A 62 -27.32 17.40 26.89
C LEU A 62 -27.71 16.53 25.69
N LEU A 63 -26.83 15.60 25.29
CA LEU A 63 -27.11 14.62 24.23
C LEU A 63 -28.19 13.62 24.64
N TYR A 64 -28.20 13.18 25.89
CA TYR A 64 -29.17 12.23 26.41
C TYR A 64 -30.59 12.83 26.45
N PHE A 65 -30.73 14.07 26.91
CA PHE A 65 -31.99 14.81 26.97
C PHE A 65 -32.30 15.65 25.73
N LYS A 66 -31.56 15.45 24.63
CA LYS A 66 -31.79 16.07 23.33
C LYS A 66 -31.93 17.61 23.34
N ARG A 67 -31.11 18.31 24.11
CA ARG A 67 -31.15 19.79 24.22
C ARG A 67 -30.52 20.47 23.00
N THR A 68 -31.26 20.51 21.89
CA THR A 68 -30.78 20.95 20.57
C THR A 68 -30.15 22.35 20.57
N ASN A 69 -30.82 23.35 21.18
CA ASN A 69 -30.33 24.73 21.23
C ASN A 69 -28.96 24.83 21.92
N ARG A 70 -28.83 24.25 23.11
CA ARG A 70 -27.57 24.26 23.87
C ARG A 70 -26.46 23.48 23.17
N LEU A 71 -26.79 22.34 22.55
CA LEU A 71 -25.84 21.58 21.73
C LEU A 71 -25.36 22.39 20.52
N LEU A 72 -26.25 23.13 19.86
CA LEU A 72 -25.90 24.01 18.74
C LEU A 72 -24.95 25.14 19.18
N GLU A 73 -25.17 25.75 20.34
CA GLU A 73 -24.26 26.75 20.91
C GLU A 73 -22.89 26.16 21.24
N LEU A 74 -22.84 25.00 21.89
CA LEU A 74 -21.58 24.31 22.18
C LEU A 74 -20.83 23.93 20.92
N MET A 75 -21.52 23.55 19.85
CA MET A 75 -20.91 23.29 18.55
C MET A 75 -20.32 24.57 17.93
N LYS A 76 -20.99 25.72 18.08
CA LYS A 76 -20.52 27.03 17.62
C LYS A 76 -19.38 27.62 18.47
N SER A 77 -19.17 27.12 19.69
CA SER A 77 -18.14 27.63 20.62
C SER A 77 -16.70 27.40 20.17
N GLY A 78 -16.48 26.51 19.20
CA GLY A 78 -15.13 26.15 18.72
C GLY A 78 -14.38 25.15 19.60
N ASN A 79 -15.00 24.62 20.66
CA ASN A 79 -14.42 23.53 21.45
C ASN A 79 -14.47 22.20 20.66
N GLU A 80 -13.31 21.72 20.22
CA GLU A 80 -13.23 20.55 19.35
C GLU A 80 -13.68 19.24 20.00
N LEU A 81 -13.50 19.11 21.31
CA LEU A 81 -13.89 17.93 22.06
C LEU A 81 -15.41 17.80 22.07
N TYR A 82 -16.11 18.88 22.43
CA TYR A 82 -17.57 18.93 22.47
C TYR A 82 -18.15 18.73 21.07
N THR A 83 -17.64 19.49 20.10
CA THR A 83 -18.07 19.39 18.70
C THR A 83 -17.92 17.97 18.16
N SER A 84 -16.76 17.33 18.35
CA SER A 84 -16.53 15.96 17.86
C SER A 84 -17.45 14.92 18.50
N LYS A 85 -17.95 15.19 19.72
CA LYS A 85 -18.90 14.33 20.41
C LYS A 85 -20.33 14.55 19.90
N ILE A 86 -20.72 15.79 19.67
CA ILE A 86 -22.04 16.17 19.13
C ILE A 86 -22.23 15.58 17.73
N LEU A 87 -21.27 15.78 16.81
CA LEU A 87 -21.37 15.33 15.41
C LEU A 87 -21.46 13.80 15.21
N LYS A 88 -21.27 13.00 16.27
CA LYS A 88 -21.44 11.53 16.21
C LYS A 88 -22.89 11.09 16.30
N ASN A 89 -23.80 11.97 16.69
CA ASN A 89 -25.20 11.65 16.96
C ASN A 89 -26.10 12.05 15.78
N GLN A 90 -26.60 11.07 15.03
CA GLN A 90 -27.40 11.34 13.82
C GLN A 90 -28.73 12.04 14.14
N TRP A 91 -29.39 11.67 15.25
CA TRP A 91 -30.65 12.27 15.70
C TRP A 91 -30.54 13.80 15.88
N PHE A 92 -29.36 14.32 16.24
CA PHE A 92 -29.15 15.76 16.41
C PHE A 92 -29.35 16.49 15.09
N PHE A 93 -28.93 15.89 13.96
CA PHE A 93 -29.12 16.49 12.64
C PHE A 93 -30.56 16.40 12.18
N GLU A 94 -31.18 15.23 12.36
CA GLU A 94 -32.57 14.95 12.00
C GLU A 94 -33.58 15.87 12.71
N GLN A 95 -33.28 16.29 13.94
CA GLN A 95 -34.15 17.18 14.72
C GLN A 95 -33.77 18.66 14.58
N THR A 96 -32.49 19.00 14.68
CA THR A 96 -32.04 20.42 14.75
C THR A 96 -32.06 21.10 13.38
N PHE A 97 -31.83 20.36 12.29
CA PHE A 97 -31.73 20.92 10.94
C PHE A 97 -32.82 20.40 10.00
N LYS A 98 -33.94 19.91 10.55
CA LYS A 98 -35.06 19.41 9.76
C LYS A 98 -35.63 20.49 8.85
N ASP A 99 -35.93 21.67 9.41
CA ASP A 99 -36.64 22.75 8.72
C ASP A 99 -35.74 23.96 8.44
N VAL A 100 -34.41 23.77 8.48
CA VAL A 100 -33.45 24.85 8.21
C VAL A 100 -33.12 24.90 6.73
N GLU A 101 -33.25 26.08 6.13
CA GLU A 101 -32.93 26.31 4.72
C GLU A 101 -31.43 26.13 4.43
N PRO A 102 -31.05 25.54 3.27
CA PRO A 102 -29.65 25.37 2.87
C PRO A 102 -28.84 26.67 2.89
N PHE A 103 -29.47 27.80 2.53
CA PHE A 103 -28.87 29.13 2.60
C PHE A 103 -28.39 29.46 4.02
N ASN A 104 -29.23 29.26 5.05
CA ASN A 104 -28.88 29.57 6.44
C ASN A 104 -27.76 28.64 6.96
N ILE A 105 -27.76 27.37 6.53
CA ILE A 105 -26.66 26.46 6.84
C ILE A 105 -25.34 27.00 6.31
N VAL A 106 -25.27 27.35 5.02
CA VAL A 106 -24.02 27.76 4.38
C VAL A 106 -23.59 29.16 4.79
N ASN A 107 -24.54 30.08 4.92
CA ASN A 107 -24.26 31.49 5.12
C ASN A 107 -24.12 31.90 6.59
N GLU A 108 -24.84 31.26 7.51
CA GLU A 108 -24.83 31.63 8.93
C GLU A 108 -24.11 30.61 9.81
N LEU A 109 -24.38 29.31 9.61
CA LEU A 109 -23.86 28.26 10.49
C LEU A 109 -22.43 27.85 10.14
N LEU A 110 -22.14 27.50 8.88
CA LEU A 110 -20.81 27.03 8.48
C LEU A 110 -19.69 28.02 8.84
N PRO A 111 -19.85 29.37 8.73
CA PRO A 111 -18.81 30.31 9.16
C PRO A 111 -18.51 30.29 10.65
N CYS A 112 -19.43 29.79 11.48
CA CYS A 112 -19.21 29.59 12.91
C CYS A 112 -18.40 28.32 13.22
N LEU A 113 -18.09 27.49 12.22
CA LEU A 113 -17.40 26.22 12.38
C LEU A 113 -16.00 26.29 11.77
N SER A 114 -15.07 25.50 12.30
CA SER A 114 -13.74 25.36 11.71
C SER A 114 -13.78 24.52 10.44
N PHE A 115 -12.73 24.65 9.60
CA PHE A 115 -12.65 23.92 8.33
C PHE A 115 -12.85 22.41 8.48
N SER A 116 -12.20 21.79 9.46
CA SER A 116 -12.30 20.34 9.68
C SER A 116 -13.70 19.92 10.17
N ILE A 117 -14.36 20.78 10.94
CA ILE A 117 -15.69 20.57 11.49
C ILE A 117 -16.76 20.76 10.42
N ARG A 118 -16.66 21.78 9.55
CA ARG A 118 -17.57 21.98 8.41
C ARG A 118 -17.71 20.72 7.56
N LYS A 119 -16.57 20.10 7.19
CA LYS A 119 -16.56 18.85 6.39
C LYS A 119 -17.28 17.70 7.08
N LYS A 120 -17.02 17.51 8.38
CA LYS A 120 -17.70 16.48 9.19
C LYS A 120 -19.19 16.77 9.33
N PHE A 121 -19.55 18.03 9.59
CA PHE A 121 -20.93 18.49 9.71
C PHE A 121 -21.73 18.23 8.42
N ILE A 122 -21.23 18.70 7.28
CA ILE A 122 -21.87 18.50 5.97
C ILE A 122 -22.05 17.00 5.68
N SER A 123 -21.02 16.19 5.92
CA SER A 123 -21.09 14.74 5.66
C SER A 123 -22.15 14.00 6.48
N ARG A 124 -22.56 14.56 7.63
CA ARG A 124 -23.62 14.03 8.50
C ARG A 124 -24.99 14.60 8.13
N LEU A 125 -25.04 15.90 7.81
CA LEU A 125 -26.26 16.60 7.42
C LEU A 125 -26.91 15.96 6.17
N ILE A 126 -26.11 15.62 5.16
CA ILE A 126 -26.62 15.00 3.92
C ILE A 126 -27.20 13.59 4.11
N GLN A 127 -26.99 12.96 5.27
CA GLN A 127 -27.59 11.66 5.57
C GLN A 127 -29.05 11.79 6.01
N SER A 128 -29.48 12.99 6.45
CA SER A 128 -30.83 13.28 6.93
C SER A 128 -31.71 14.06 5.94
N TRP A 129 -31.15 14.51 4.81
CA TRP A 129 -31.86 15.32 3.81
C TRP A 129 -32.10 14.54 2.52
N ASP A 130 -33.16 14.89 1.79
CA ASP A 130 -33.46 14.36 0.47
C ASP A 130 -32.61 15.02 -0.63
N SER A 131 -32.57 14.39 -1.81
CA SER A 131 -31.71 14.85 -2.91
C SER A 131 -32.05 16.24 -3.45
N ASN A 132 -33.29 16.72 -3.36
CA ASN A 132 -33.65 18.06 -3.86
C ASN A 132 -33.08 19.14 -2.94
N ARG A 133 -33.22 18.97 -1.62
CA ARG A 133 -32.57 19.89 -0.66
C ARG A 133 -31.06 19.83 -0.75
N ILE A 134 -30.50 18.66 -1.03
CA ILE A 134 -29.06 18.50 -1.25
C ILE A 134 -28.60 19.22 -2.52
N ASN A 135 -29.41 19.27 -3.60
CA ASN A 135 -29.09 20.09 -4.77
C ASN A 135 -28.96 21.57 -4.41
N HIS A 136 -29.91 22.12 -3.65
CA HIS A 136 -29.85 23.52 -3.20
C HIS A 136 -28.64 23.75 -2.28
N LEU A 137 -28.36 22.82 -1.36
CA LEU A 137 -27.15 22.89 -0.53
C LEU A 137 -25.87 22.89 -1.37
N PHE A 138 -25.83 22.09 -2.44
CA PHE A 138 -24.70 22.05 -3.36
C PHE A 138 -24.49 23.41 -4.02
N ASP A 139 -25.55 24.05 -4.50
CA ASP A 139 -25.48 25.36 -5.15
C ASP A 139 -24.99 26.45 -4.18
N GLU A 140 -25.51 26.48 -2.96
CA GLU A 140 -25.03 27.40 -1.92
C GLU A 140 -23.54 27.18 -1.58
N LEU A 141 -23.10 25.93 -1.50
CA LEU A 141 -21.68 25.59 -1.28
C LEU A 141 -20.79 26.02 -2.46
N VAL A 142 -21.25 25.83 -3.70
CA VAL A 142 -20.53 26.30 -4.90
C VAL A 142 -20.39 27.82 -4.87
N ASN A 143 -21.46 28.53 -4.54
CA ASN A 143 -21.47 29.99 -4.48
C ASN A 143 -20.48 30.50 -3.42
N LYS A 144 -20.55 29.97 -2.18
CA LYS A 144 -19.75 30.50 -1.06
C LYS A 144 -18.32 29.99 -1.00
N TYR A 145 -18.09 28.70 -1.23
CA TYR A 145 -16.78 28.05 -1.03
C TYR A 145 -16.16 27.47 -2.30
N GLY A 146 -16.94 27.38 -3.38
CA GLY A 146 -16.50 26.88 -4.67
C GLY A 146 -16.72 25.37 -4.86
N ILE A 147 -16.57 24.95 -6.11
CA ILE A 147 -16.93 23.59 -6.58
C ILE A 147 -16.20 22.49 -5.81
N THR A 148 -14.92 22.67 -5.46
CA THR A 148 -14.14 21.64 -4.77
C THR A 148 -14.74 21.28 -3.40
N GLU A 149 -15.28 22.26 -2.67
CA GLU A 149 -15.91 21.99 -1.37
C GLU A 149 -17.33 21.44 -1.53
N ALA A 150 -18.04 21.80 -2.60
CA ALA A 150 -19.37 21.26 -2.90
C ALA A 150 -19.34 19.80 -3.40
N VAL A 151 -18.31 19.39 -4.13
CA VAL A 151 -18.17 18.02 -4.70
C VAL A 151 -18.26 16.91 -3.65
N ILE A 152 -17.97 17.21 -2.38
CA ILE A 152 -18.08 16.24 -1.28
C ILE A 152 -19.51 15.68 -1.12
N ILE A 153 -20.54 16.41 -1.56
CA ILE A 153 -21.94 16.01 -1.48
C ILE A 153 -22.57 15.63 -2.83
N LEU A 154 -21.84 15.80 -3.95
CA LEU A 154 -22.38 15.63 -5.30
C LEU A 154 -23.05 14.26 -5.52
N HIS A 155 -22.46 13.19 -5.00
CA HIS A 155 -23.02 11.84 -5.06
C HIS A 155 -24.40 11.64 -4.40
N LYS A 156 -24.85 12.58 -3.55
CA LYS A 156 -26.19 12.55 -2.93
C LYS A 156 -27.20 13.47 -3.63
N CYS A 157 -26.74 14.28 -4.59
CA CYS A 157 -27.61 15.08 -5.45
C CYS A 157 -28.45 14.18 -6.37
N THR A 158 -29.45 14.76 -7.01
CA THR A 158 -30.22 14.06 -8.06
C THR A 158 -29.33 13.68 -9.25
N GLU A 159 -29.70 12.64 -10.00
CA GLU A 159 -28.96 12.19 -11.19
C GLU A 159 -28.79 13.28 -12.25
N GLU A 160 -29.83 14.11 -12.46
CA GLU A 160 -29.78 15.25 -13.37
C GLU A 160 -28.72 16.27 -12.94
N LYS A 161 -28.74 16.65 -11.66
CA LYS A 161 -27.75 17.57 -11.08
C LYS A 161 -26.33 17.02 -11.20
N LEU A 162 -26.14 15.73 -10.87
CA LEU A 162 -24.83 15.07 -10.98
C LEU A 162 -24.34 15.11 -12.43
N SER A 163 -25.16 14.68 -13.38
CA SER A 163 -24.81 14.68 -14.81
C SER A 163 -24.47 16.08 -15.31
N ASN A 164 -25.28 17.08 -14.97
CA ASN A 164 -25.01 18.48 -15.34
C ASN A 164 -23.64 18.97 -14.80
N VAL A 165 -23.34 18.68 -13.52
CA VAL A 165 -22.05 19.07 -12.92
C VAL A 165 -20.89 18.34 -13.60
N LEU A 166 -21.00 17.03 -13.87
CA LEU A 166 -19.96 16.25 -14.53
C LEU A 166 -19.71 16.72 -15.98
N THR A 167 -20.75 17.05 -16.74
CA THR A 167 -20.58 17.55 -18.12
C THR A 167 -19.85 18.89 -18.14
N ASN A 168 -20.13 19.77 -17.17
CA ASN A 168 -19.62 21.14 -17.18
C ASN A 168 -18.31 21.32 -16.39
N ASN A 169 -17.86 20.33 -15.62
CA ASN A 169 -16.71 20.45 -14.72
C ASN A 169 -15.86 19.19 -14.71
N GLU A 170 -14.54 19.35 -14.57
CA GLU A 170 -13.61 18.23 -14.39
C GLU A 170 -13.60 17.76 -12.93
N VAL A 171 -14.60 16.97 -12.57
CA VAL A 171 -14.84 16.56 -11.19
C VAL A 171 -14.53 15.08 -10.99
N SER A 172 -13.69 14.79 -9.99
CA SER A 172 -13.44 13.42 -9.54
C SER A 172 -14.09 13.15 -8.20
N LEU A 173 -14.87 12.07 -8.13
CA LEU A 173 -15.49 11.58 -6.91
C LEU A 173 -14.52 10.63 -6.17
N ARG A 174 -14.57 10.66 -4.83
CA ARG A 174 -13.78 9.78 -3.97
C ARG A 174 -14.37 8.37 -3.95
N GLN A 175 -13.52 7.38 -3.67
CA GLN A 175 -13.90 5.96 -3.54
C GLN A 175 -15.17 5.70 -2.71
N ASN A 176 -15.31 6.37 -1.55
CA ASN A 176 -16.48 6.14 -0.69
C ASN A 176 -17.77 6.74 -1.28
N GLN A 177 -17.67 7.82 -2.06
CA GLN A 177 -18.81 8.42 -2.77
C GLN A 177 -19.27 7.50 -3.91
N LEU A 178 -18.32 6.89 -4.63
CA LEU A 178 -18.60 5.91 -5.69
C LEU A 178 -19.21 4.62 -5.14
N ILE A 179 -18.72 4.14 -3.99
CA ILE A 179 -19.33 3.00 -3.28
C ILE A 179 -20.78 3.31 -2.90
N ASP A 180 -21.06 4.53 -2.43
CA ASP A 180 -22.41 4.96 -2.10
C ASP A 180 -23.30 5.06 -3.35
N LEU A 181 -22.80 5.60 -4.48
CA LEU A 181 -23.52 5.57 -5.76
C LEU A 181 -23.85 4.14 -6.21
N ILE A 182 -22.89 3.20 -6.13
CA ILE A 182 -23.15 1.79 -6.47
C ILE A 182 -24.31 1.20 -5.64
N ASN A 183 -24.43 1.63 -4.38
CA ASN A 183 -25.46 1.12 -3.48
C ASN A 183 -26.82 1.85 -3.64
N THR A 184 -26.85 3.05 -4.22
CA THR A 184 -28.03 3.93 -4.20
C THR A 184 -28.55 4.29 -5.60
N ASN A 185 -27.68 4.55 -6.57
CA ASN A 185 -28.04 4.88 -7.95
C ASN A 185 -27.01 4.31 -8.95
N GLU A 186 -27.38 3.19 -9.58
CA GLU A 186 -26.55 2.51 -10.58
C GLU A 186 -26.24 3.38 -11.81
N ARG A 187 -27.24 4.14 -12.30
CA ARG A 187 -27.10 4.95 -13.52
C ARG A 187 -26.11 6.09 -13.30
N ALA A 188 -26.24 6.81 -12.19
CA ALA A 188 -25.31 7.86 -11.82
C ALA A 188 -23.86 7.35 -11.68
N PHE A 189 -23.67 6.12 -11.18
CA PHE A 189 -22.35 5.49 -11.17
C PHE A 189 -21.81 5.24 -12.59
N VAL A 190 -22.65 4.72 -13.50
CA VAL A 190 -22.25 4.51 -14.91
C VAL A 190 -21.90 5.83 -15.59
N SER A 191 -22.72 6.86 -15.43
CA SER A 191 -22.45 8.22 -15.96
C SER A 191 -21.12 8.77 -15.44
N TYR A 192 -20.79 8.53 -14.17
CA TYR A 192 -19.48 8.91 -13.64
C TYR A 192 -18.34 8.11 -14.28
N ILE A 193 -18.48 6.79 -14.47
CA ILE A 193 -17.44 5.97 -15.10
C ILE A 193 -17.19 6.43 -16.54
N GLU A 194 -18.25 6.80 -17.28
CA GLU A 194 -18.13 7.38 -18.62
C GLU A 194 -17.42 8.72 -18.59
N HIS A 195 -17.82 9.62 -17.69
CA HIS A 195 -17.14 10.89 -17.47
C HIS A 195 -15.65 10.70 -17.14
N PHE A 196 -15.30 9.80 -16.21
CA PHE A 196 -13.92 9.50 -15.84
C PHE A 196 -13.10 9.01 -17.02
N ASN A 197 -13.65 8.08 -17.82
CA ASN A 197 -12.97 7.54 -18.99
C ASN A 197 -12.75 8.62 -20.06
N ASN A 198 -13.73 9.49 -20.27
CA ASN A 198 -13.64 10.61 -21.22
C ASN A 198 -12.58 11.63 -20.76
N LEU A 199 -12.54 11.95 -19.47
CA LEU A 199 -11.57 12.90 -18.91
C LEU A 199 -10.13 12.39 -18.97
N ASN A 200 -9.91 11.12 -18.61
CA ASN A 200 -8.56 10.58 -18.42
C ASN A 200 -8.02 9.80 -19.62
N GLY A 201 -8.85 9.48 -20.61
CA GLY A 201 -8.48 8.65 -21.76
C GLY A 201 -8.11 7.21 -21.38
N GLN A 202 -8.44 6.77 -20.16
CA GLN A 202 -8.11 5.45 -19.64
C GLN A 202 -9.29 4.86 -18.87
N ARG A 203 -9.25 3.53 -18.70
CA ARG A 203 -10.29 2.78 -17.99
C ARG A 203 -10.19 3.00 -16.48
N TYR A 204 -11.34 3.08 -15.81
CA TYR A 204 -11.37 3.17 -14.36
C TYR A 204 -10.80 1.93 -13.66
N ASP A 205 -9.91 2.12 -12.69
CA ASP A 205 -9.05 1.06 -12.14
C ASP A 205 -8.91 1.07 -10.59
N GLU A 206 -9.81 1.74 -9.87
CA GLU A 206 -9.72 1.74 -8.41
C GLU A 206 -10.17 0.40 -7.81
N SER A 207 -9.21 -0.36 -7.28
CA SER A 207 -9.42 -1.72 -6.77
C SER A 207 -10.50 -1.83 -5.69
N LYS A 208 -10.65 -0.84 -4.80
CA LYS A 208 -11.64 -0.87 -3.72
C LYS A 208 -13.07 -0.81 -4.27
N VAL A 209 -13.30 0.06 -5.25
CA VAL A 209 -14.62 0.26 -5.88
C VAL A 209 -14.95 -0.92 -6.78
N ILE A 210 -14.00 -1.40 -7.58
CA ILE A 210 -14.19 -2.57 -8.44
C ILE A 210 -14.44 -3.86 -7.62
N ASN A 211 -13.72 -4.05 -6.51
CA ASN A 211 -13.97 -5.16 -5.59
C ASN A 211 -15.34 -5.06 -4.90
N HIS A 212 -15.83 -3.85 -4.62
CA HIS A 212 -17.17 -3.64 -4.07
C HIS A 212 -18.22 -3.98 -5.13
N LEU A 213 -18.13 -3.35 -6.31
CA LEU A 213 -19.02 -3.56 -7.46
C LEU A 213 -19.16 -5.05 -7.83
N SER A 214 -18.05 -5.76 -7.97
CA SER A 214 -18.07 -7.20 -8.32
C SER A 214 -18.80 -8.08 -7.30
N ARG A 215 -18.90 -7.65 -6.03
CA ARG A 215 -19.63 -8.37 -4.98
C ARG A 215 -21.10 -7.98 -4.92
N THR A 216 -21.40 -6.68 -5.00
CA THR A 216 -22.75 -6.13 -4.83
C THR A 216 -23.56 -6.21 -6.12
N ASN A 217 -22.99 -5.81 -7.26
CA ASN A 217 -23.65 -5.80 -8.56
C ASN A 217 -22.77 -6.48 -9.62
N THR A 218 -22.79 -7.82 -9.59
CA THR A 218 -21.97 -8.67 -10.46
C THR A 218 -22.29 -8.50 -11.94
N GLN A 219 -23.56 -8.27 -12.31
CA GLN A 219 -23.95 -8.10 -13.71
C GLN A 219 -23.36 -6.81 -14.29
N LEU A 220 -23.49 -5.69 -13.57
CA LEU A 220 -22.90 -4.42 -14.01
C LEU A 220 -21.37 -4.52 -14.08
N PHE A 221 -20.73 -5.14 -13.09
CA PHE A 221 -19.28 -5.38 -13.11
C PHE A 221 -18.83 -6.06 -14.41
N ILE A 222 -19.49 -7.17 -14.78
CA ILE A 222 -19.15 -7.92 -15.99
C ILE A 222 -19.45 -7.09 -17.25
N LYS A 223 -20.58 -6.36 -17.28
CA LYS A 223 -20.93 -5.47 -18.41
C LYS A 223 -19.88 -4.39 -18.62
N LEU A 224 -19.48 -3.66 -17.58
CA LEU A 224 -18.46 -2.62 -17.67
C LEU A 224 -17.09 -3.18 -18.06
N LEU A 225 -16.75 -4.38 -17.59
CA LEU A 225 -15.50 -5.05 -17.92
C LEU A 225 -15.46 -5.50 -19.39
N LYS A 226 -16.55 -6.10 -19.90
CA LYS A 226 -16.70 -6.48 -21.32
C LYS A 226 -16.67 -5.25 -22.23
N ASN A 227 -17.32 -4.16 -21.82
CA ASN A 227 -17.33 -2.90 -22.55
C ASN A 227 -16.04 -2.07 -22.40
N LYS A 228 -15.00 -2.63 -21.79
CA LYS A 228 -13.69 -1.96 -21.58
C LYS A 228 -13.82 -0.61 -20.85
N LYS A 229 -14.84 -0.42 -20.02
CA LYS A 229 -15.05 0.80 -19.22
C LYS A 229 -14.32 0.78 -17.87
N ILE A 230 -13.98 -0.42 -17.38
CA ILE A 230 -13.15 -0.62 -16.17
C ILE A 230 -11.97 -1.56 -16.47
N SER A 231 -10.95 -1.52 -15.62
CA SER A 231 -9.72 -2.32 -15.77
C SER A 231 -9.84 -3.76 -15.25
N HIS A 232 -9.08 -4.68 -15.85
CA HIS A 232 -9.01 -6.09 -15.46
C HIS A 232 -8.13 -6.31 -14.22
N LEU A 233 -8.59 -5.85 -13.06
CA LEU A 233 -7.87 -6.05 -11.81
C LEU A 233 -8.01 -7.49 -11.30
N GLN A 234 -6.89 -8.10 -10.90
CA GLN A 234 -6.88 -9.42 -10.28
C GLN A 234 -7.70 -9.42 -8.97
N LEU A 235 -8.80 -10.16 -8.97
CA LEU A 235 -9.69 -10.29 -7.83
C LEU A 235 -9.04 -11.15 -6.73
N GLY A 236 -9.20 -10.70 -5.49
CA GLY A 236 -8.76 -11.44 -4.31
C GLY A 236 -9.61 -12.68 -4.01
N ARG A 237 -9.07 -13.58 -3.17
CA ARG A 237 -9.71 -14.85 -2.77
C ARG A 237 -11.15 -14.69 -2.26
N ARG A 238 -11.45 -13.65 -1.47
CA ARG A 238 -12.81 -13.39 -0.95
C ARG A 238 -13.77 -13.00 -2.07
N THR A 239 -13.37 -12.05 -2.93
CA THR A 239 -14.20 -11.58 -4.04
C THR A 239 -14.52 -12.70 -5.04
N THR A 240 -13.51 -13.48 -5.46
CA THR A 240 -13.72 -14.61 -6.37
C THR A 240 -14.68 -15.65 -5.80
N LYS A 241 -14.63 -15.91 -4.49
CA LYS A 241 -15.55 -16.84 -3.83
C LYS A 241 -17.02 -16.41 -3.91
N THR A 242 -17.27 -15.11 -3.97
CA THR A 242 -18.61 -14.52 -4.09
C THR A 242 -19.06 -14.42 -5.55
N LEU A 243 -18.12 -14.09 -6.46
CA LEU A 243 -18.40 -13.92 -7.88
C LEU A 243 -18.74 -15.24 -8.58
N VAL A 244 -17.85 -16.24 -8.49
CA VAL A 244 -17.91 -17.48 -9.29
C VAL A 244 -19.26 -18.20 -9.20
N PRO A 245 -19.90 -18.34 -8.02
CA PRO A 245 -21.22 -18.95 -7.95
C PRO A 245 -22.32 -18.22 -8.75
N LYS A 246 -22.22 -16.88 -8.90
CA LYS A 246 -23.23 -16.06 -9.59
C LYS A 246 -23.07 -16.05 -11.12
N VAL A 247 -21.89 -16.40 -11.62
CA VAL A 247 -21.55 -16.36 -13.06
C VAL A 247 -21.09 -17.72 -13.57
N LYS A 248 -21.48 -18.80 -12.89
CA LYS A 248 -20.93 -20.15 -13.12
C LYS A 248 -21.08 -20.58 -14.59
N GLU A 249 -22.26 -20.42 -15.17
CA GLU A 249 -22.54 -20.80 -16.56
C GLU A 249 -21.75 -19.95 -17.57
N ASP A 250 -21.79 -18.62 -17.44
CA ASP A 250 -21.02 -17.70 -18.30
C ASP A 250 -19.50 -17.91 -18.13
N PHE A 251 -19.03 -18.28 -16.93
CA PHE A 251 -17.63 -18.60 -16.70
C PHE A 251 -17.22 -19.88 -17.42
N LEU A 252 -18.03 -20.94 -17.37
CA LEU A 252 -17.70 -22.16 -18.11
C LEU A 252 -17.70 -21.93 -19.62
N ALA A 253 -18.64 -21.12 -20.14
CA ALA A 253 -18.69 -20.75 -21.56
C ALA A 253 -17.52 -19.84 -21.99
N ASN A 254 -17.15 -18.86 -21.16
CA ASN A 254 -16.16 -17.83 -21.46
C ASN A 254 -14.91 -17.92 -20.56
N SER A 255 -14.39 -19.13 -20.37
CA SER A 255 -13.33 -19.42 -19.40
C SER A 255 -12.09 -18.54 -19.51
N GLU A 256 -11.62 -18.27 -20.73
CA GLU A 256 -10.45 -17.43 -20.98
C GLU A 256 -10.64 -16.00 -20.46
N PHE A 257 -11.84 -15.43 -20.60
CA PHE A 257 -12.17 -14.09 -20.12
C PHE A 257 -12.06 -14.01 -18.59
N TYR A 258 -12.66 -14.95 -17.87
CA TYR A 258 -12.68 -14.94 -16.41
C TYR A 258 -11.32 -15.27 -15.79
N LEU A 259 -10.56 -16.20 -16.39
CA LEU A 259 -9.24 -16.59 -15.90
C LEU A 259 -8.19 -15.46 -15.93
N LYS A 260 -8.46 -14.38 -16.68
CA LYS A 260 -7.64 -13.15 -16.70
C LYS A 260 -7.69 -12.37 -15.39
N PHE A 261 -8.75 -12.51 -14.59
CA PHE A 261 -8.93 -11.68 -13.38
C PHE A 261 -9.38 -12.44 -12.13
N VAL A 262 -9.89 -13.67 -12.20
CA VAL A 262 -10.30 -14.42 -11.00
C VAL A 262 -9.13 -15.06 -10.26
N ASN A 263 -9.21 -15.17 -8.94
CA ASN A 263 -8.25 -15.96 -8.17
C ASN A 263 -8.43 -17.46 -8.49
N ARG A 264 -7.51 -18.00 -9.29
CA ARG A 264 -7.54 -19.38 -9.80
C ARG A 264 -7.80 -20.43 -8.72
N PRO A 265 -7.09 -20.47 -7.57
CA PRO A 265 -7.39 -21.45 -6.52
C PRO A 265 -8.77 -21.31 -5.88
N ALA A 266 -9.30 -20.10 -5.78
CA ALA A 266 -10.65 -19.87 -5.26
C ALA A 266 -11.72 -20.30 -6.27
N ALA A 267 -11.49 -20.04 -7.56
CA ALA A 267 -12.37 -20.44 -8.65
C ALA A 267 -12.51 -21.97 -8.73
N VAL A 268 -11.39 -22.71 -8.75
CA VAL A 268 -11.39 -24.18 -8.80
C VAL A 268 -12.21 -24.77 -7.64
N ARG A 269 -12.03 -24.26 -6.42
CA ARG A 269 -12.78 -24.71 -5.24
C ARG A 269 -14.27 -24.37 -5.28
N LYS A 270 -14.67 -23.31 -5.98
CA LYS A 270 -16.08 -22.89 -6.07
C LYS A 270 -16.81 -23.51 -7.23
N LEU A 271 -16.12 -23.87 -8.30
CA LEU A 271 -16.68 -24.69 -9.38
C LEU A 271 -16.97 -26.13 -8.92
N GLY A 272 -16.23 -26.65 -7.95
CA GLY A 272 -16.52 -27.96 -7.37
C GLY A 272 -16.49 -29.07 -8.43
N GLY A 273 -17.61 -29.78 -8.62
CA GLY A 273 -17.74 -30.84 -9.62
C GLY A 273 -17.60 -30.35 -11.06
N ASP A 274 -18.06 -29.13 -11.35
CA ASP A 274 -18.03 -28.53 -12.69
C ASP A 274 -16.63 -28.07 -13.11
N PHE A 275 -15.64 -28.15 -12.21
CA PHE A 275 -14.24 -27.90 -12.57
C PHE A 275 -13.78 -28.82 -13.71
N LYS A 276 -14.33 -30.03 -13.84
CA LYS A 276 -13.99 -30.95 -14.94
C LYS A 276 -14.24 -30.33 -16.32
N VAL A 277 -15.34 -29.59 -16.47
CA VAL A 277 -15.69 -28.91 -17.73
C VAL A 277 -14.67 -27.82 -18.04
N LEU A 278 -14.31 -27.00 -17.05
CA LEU A 278 -13.27 -25.97 -17.20
C LEU A 278 -11.90 -26.60 -17.51
N TYR A 279 -11.58 -27.72 -16.87
CA TYR A 279 -10.31 -28.41 -17.07
C TYR A 279 -10.20 -28.95 -18.49
N GLN A 280 -11.23 -29.61 -19.01
CA GLN A 280 -11.27 -30.13 -20.38
C GLN A 280 -11.21 -29.02 -21.43
N SER A 281 -11.93 -27.90 -21.21
CA SER A 281 -11.93 -26.76 -22.14
C SER A 281 -10.59 -26.02 -22.19
N THR A 282 -9.87 -25.96 -21.06
CA THR A 282 -8.55 -25.32 -20.96
C THR A 282 -7.37 -26.27 -21.23
N PHE A 283 -7.64 -27.56 -21.44
CA PHE A 283 -6.59 -28.55 -21.72
C PHE A 283 -6.01 -28.35 -23.13
N PRO A 284 -4.68 -28.42 -23.33
CA PRO A 284 -4.04 -28.17 -24.62
C PRO A 284 -4.63 -28.98 -25.79
N ARG A 285 -4.57 -28.39 -27.00
CA ARG A 285 -4.99 -29.06 -28.24
C ARG A 285 -3.88 -29.88 -28.87
N ASN A 286 -2.62 -29.51 -28.68
CA ASN A 286 -1.46 -30.27 -29.16
C ASN A 286 -0.77 -30.99 -27.99
N PHE A 287 -0.30 -32.21 -28.24
CA PHE A 287 0.39 -33.01 -27.23
C PHE A 287 1.68 -32.34 -26.71
N LYS A 288 2.42 -31.66 -27.60
CA LYS A 288 3.68 -30.96 -27.25
C LYS A 288 3.50 -29.84 -26.22
N ASP A 289 2.28 -29.31 -26.10
CA ASP A 289 1.94 -28.21 -25.19
C ASP A 289 1.56 -28.73 -23.79
N ILE A 290 1.49 -30.06 -23.60
CA ILE A 290 1.24 -30.69 -22.30
C ILE A 290 2.53 -30.68 -21.49
N ASN A 291 2.56 -29.86 -20.45
CA ASN A 291 3.65 -29.82 -19.48
C ASN A 291 3.14 -29.28 -18.13
N GLY A 292 3.97 -29.27 -17.10
CA GLY A 292 3.61 -28.79 -15.76
C GLY A 292 3.21 -27.30 -15.66
N TYR A 293 3.40 -26.51 -16.72
CA TYR A 293 3.12 -25.07 -16.77
C TYR A 293 1.89 -24.70 -17.60
N CYS A 294 1.22 -25.65 -18.26
CA CYS A 294 0.00 -25.33 -18.99
C CYS A 294 -1.13 -24.93 -18.02
N ILE A 295 -2.06 -24.08 -18.47
CA ILE A 295 -3.07 -23.45 -17.62
C ILE A 295 -3.97 -24.48 -16.92
N SER A 296 -4.35 -25.56 -17.61
CA SER A 296 -5.17 -26.65 -17.03
C SER A 296 -4.46 -27.32 -15.85
N ASN A 297 -3.16 -27.59 -15.97
CA ASN A 297 -2.36 -28.20 -14.90
C ASN A 297 -2.13 -27.25 -13.71
N ILE A 298 -1.89 -25.97 -13.98
CA ILE A 298 -1.81 -24.94 -12.93
C ILE A 298 -3.14 -24.89 -12.13
N LEU A 299 -4.28 -25.00 -12.82
CA LEU A 299 -5.59 -25.05 -12.16
C LEU A 299 -5.77 -26.35 -11.35
N LEU A 300 -5.31 -27.48 -11.88
CA LEU A 300 -5.40 -28.79 -11.24
C LEU A 300 -4.66 -28.86 -9.89
N GLU A 301 -3.62 -28.05 -9.70
CA GLU A 301 -2.92 -27.94 -8.40
C GLU A 301 -3.84 -27.52 -7.25
N SER A 302 -4.97 -26.87 -7.54
CA SER A 302 -5.97 -26.45 -6.56
C SER A 302 -7.12 -27.45 -6.38
N TYR A 303 -7.12 -28.55 -7.13
CA TYR A 303 -8.12 -29.63 -7.08
C TYR A 303 -7.74 -30.69 -6.03
N PRO A 304 -8.69 -31.50 -5.48
CA PRO A 304 -8.37 -32.52 -4.48
C PRO A 304 -7.29 -33.49 -4.95
N LYS A 305 -6.20 -33.64 -4.18
CA LYS A 305 -4.98 -34.40 -4.54
C LYS A 305 -5.29 -35.79 -5.11
N GLY A 306 -6.11 -36.58 -4.41
CA GLY A 306 -6.46 -37.96 -4.81
C GLY A 306 -7.30 -38.08 -6.10
N ARG A 307 -7.78 -36.98 -6.70
CA ARG A 307 -8.56 -37.00 -7.95
C ARG A 307 -7.81 -36.43 -9.16
N ARG A 308 -6.62 -35.86 -8.95
CA ARG A 308 -5.88 -35.14 -9.99
C ARG A 308 -5.41 -36.05 -11.11
N TRP A 309 -4.77 -37.15 -10.74
CA TRP A 309 -4.25 -38.12 -11.70
C TRP A 309 -5.34 -38.64 -12.62
N ASN A 310 -6.44 -39.15 -12.06
CA ASN A 310 -7.54 -39.71 -12.84
C ASN A 310 -8.16 -38.67 -13.80
N LEU A 311 -8.36 -37.43 -13.35
CA LEU A 311 -8.89 -36.37 -14.21
C LEU A 311 -7.90 -36.03 -15.34
N PHE A 312 -6.61 -35.93 -15.02
CA PHE A 312 -5.54 -35.70 -16.00
C PHE A 312 -5.47 -36.82 -17.04
N THR A 313 -5.38 -38.08 -16.61
CA THR A 313 -5.24 -39.23 -17.52
C THR A 313 -6.46 -39.41 -18.39
N GLN A 314 -7.67 -39.30 -17.83
CA GLN A 314 -8.90 -39.41 -18.59
C GLN A 314 -8.96 -38.34 -19.68
N THR A 315 -8.70 -37.07 -19.34
CA THR A 315 -8.74 -35.98 -20.33
C THR A 315 -7.64 -36.12 -21.38
N CYS A 316 -6.45 -36.61 -20.99
CA CYS A 316 -5.34 -36.83 -21.90
C CYS A 316 -5.62 -37.98 -22.88
N GLN A 317 -6.20 -39.09 -22.40
CA GLN A 317 -6.57 -40.24 -23.23
C GLN A 317 -7.72 -39.91 -24.19
N GLU A 318 -8.70 -39.10 -23.74
CA GLU A 318 -9.79 -38.62 -24.59
C GLU A 318 -9.29 -37.73 -25.74
N LYS A 319 -8.29 -36.87 -25.50
CA LYS A 319 -7.76 -35.94 -26.51
C LYS A 319 -6.62 -36.51 -27.37
N PHE A 320 -5.84 -37.44 -26.83
CA PHE A 320 -4.65 -38.02 -27.47
C PHE A 320 -4.66 -39.55 -27.34
N PRO A 321 -5.62 -40.24 -28.00
CA PRO A 321 -5.78 -41.67 -27.87
C PRO A 321 -4.60 -42.48 -28.43
N ASP A 322 -3.76 -41.86 -29.27
CA ASP A 322 -2.58 -42.44 -29.90
C ASP A 322 -1.32 -42.41 -29.02
N LYS A 323 -1.35 -41.72 -27.87
CA LYS A 323 -0.18 -41.54 -27.00
C LYS A 323 -0.15 -42.55 -25.87
N SER A 324 0.98 -43.22 -25.71
CA SER A 324 1.19 -44.17 -24.62
C SER A 324 1.44 -43.45 -23.29
N LEU A 325 1.31 -44.17 -22.18
CA LEU A 325 1.69 -43.65 -20.86
C LEU A 325 3.16 -43.20 -20.82
N ASN A 326 4.06 -43.88 -21.55
CA ASN A 326 5.47 -43.52 -21.58
C ASN A 326 5.68 -42.16 -22.25
N ASP A 327 4.98 -41.89 -23.36
CA ASP A 327 5.03 -40.59 -24.05
C ASP A 327 4.57 -39.46 -23.13
N ILE A 328 3.52 -39.72 -22.32
CA ILE A 328 2.98 -38.78 -21.34
C ILE A 328 3.97 -38.52 -20.21
N LEU A 329 4.66 -39.55 -19.70
CA LEU A 329 5.62 -39.38 -18.60
C LEU A 329 6.91 -38.67 -19.08
N LEU A 330 7.36 -38.94 -20.31
CA LEU A 330 8.54 -38.29 -20.89
C LEU A 330 8.31 -36.81 -21.18
N SER A 331 7.06 -36.35 -21.37
CA SER A 331 6.76 -34.93 -21.55
C SER A 331 6.83 -34.10 -20.25
N TYR A 332 6.96 -34.74 -19.08
CA TYR A 332 7.06 -34.05 -17.79
C TYR A 332 8.44 -34.20 -17.14
N ASN A 333 8.90 -33.09 -16.56
CA ASN A 333 9.97 -33.09 -15.57
C ASN A 333 9.43 -33.44 -14.16
N ASN A 334 10.15 -33.04 -13.10
CA ASN A 334 9.74 -33.19 -11.70
C ASN A 334 8.32 -32.63 -11.36
N SER A 335 7.73 -31.82 -12.23
CA SER A 335 6.35 -31.32 -12.10
C SER A 335 5.28 -32.41 -12.15
N VAL A 336 5.57 -33.62 -12.66
CA VAL A 336 4.62 -34.75 -12.64
C VAL A 336 4.10 -35.06 -11.23
N LYS A 337 4.91 -34.82 -10.18
CA LYS A 337 4.51 -34.96 -8.77
C LYS A 337 3.27 -34.14 -8.43
N LYS A 338 3.08 -32.98 -9.08
CA LYS A 338 1.95 -32.07 -8.82
C LYS A 338 0.61 -32.68 -9.27
N LEU A 339 0.65 -33.61 -10.23
CA LEU A 339 -0.49 -34.39 -10.70
C LEU A 339 -0.90 -35.49 -9.71
N ASN A 340 -0.06 -35.78 -8.71
CA ASN A 340 -0.29 -36.80 -7.69
C ASN A 340 -0.58 -38.21 -8.29
N PRO A 341 0.30 -38.73 -9.18
CA PRO A 341 0.16 -40.08 -9.73
C PRO A 341 0.27 -41.17 -8.65
N PRO A 342 -0.23 -42.40 -8.93
CA PRO A 342 0.09 -43.60 -8.16
C PRO A 342 1.61 -43.83 -8.06
N LYS A 343 2.04 -44.52 -7.00
CA LYS A 343 3.48 -44.73 -6.70
C LYS A 343 4.17 -45.45 -7.86
N GLU A 344 3.52 -46.45 -8.43
CA GLU A 344 4.02 -47.29 -9.53
C GLU A 344 4.24 -46.47 -10.80
N VAL A 345 3.34 -45.53 -11.08
CA VAL A 345 3.45 -44.64 -12.23
C VAL A 345 4.57 -43.63 -12.04
N PHE A 346 4.73 -43.11 -10.82
CA PHE A 346 5.81 -42.18 -10.51
C PHE A 346 7.19 -42.86 -10.55
N LEU A 347 7.29 -44.11 -10.11
CA LEU A 347 8.47 -44.96 -10.28
C LEU A 347 8.80 -45.15 -11.76
N LYS A 348 7.80 -45.52 -12.58
CA LYS A 348 7.97 -45.66 -14.03
C LYS A 348 8.48 -44.39 -14.69
N TRP A 349 8.02 -43.22 -14.24
CA TRP A 349 8.55 -41.93 -14.71
C TRP A 349 10.04 -41.77 -14.37
N ALA A 350 10.44 -42.07 -13.14
CA ALA A 350 11.84 -41.97 -12.72
C ALA A 350 12.73 -42.94 -13.53
N GLU A 351 12.26 -44.16 -13.79
CA GLU A 351 12.95 -45.16 -14.59
C GLU A 351 13.16 -44.72 -16.04
N LEU A 352 12.12 -44.20 -16.69
CA LEU A 352 12.20 -43.71 -18.08
C LEU A 352 13.20 -42.58 -18.22
N HIS A 353 13.20 -41.61 -17.28
CA HIS A 353 14.13 -40.49 -17.31
C HIS A 353 15.57 -40.91 -16.97
N TYR A 354 15.76 -41.87 -16.05
CA TYR A 354 17.09 -42.43 -15.76
C TYR A 354 17.68 -43.16 -16.97
N GLN A 355 16.85 -43.93 -17.70
CA GLN A 355 17.24 -44.61 -18.94
C GLN A 355 17.57 -43.63 -20.08
N GLN A 356 16.77 -42.57 -20.25
CA GLN A 356 17.01 -41.55 -21.28
C GLN A 356 18.35 -40.82 -21.08
N GLN A 357 18.84 -40.73 -19.85
CA GLN A 357 20.12 -40.13 -19.49
C GLN A 357 21.28 -41.15 -19.46
N GLU A 358 21.08 -42.35 -20.01
CA GLU A 358 22.07 -43.45 -20.04
C GLU A 358 22.65 -43.78 -18.64
N GLY A 359 21.89 -43.53 -17.57
CA GLY A 359 22.32 -43.76 -16.19
C GLY A 359 23.34 -42.77 -15.63
N HIS A 360 23.58 -41.64 -16.32
CA HIS A 360 24.53 -40.60 -15.90
C HIS A 360 23.96 -39.60 -14.88
N PHE A 361 22.65 -39.55 -14.67
CA PHE A 361 22.02 -38.61 -13.74
C PHE A 361 21.42 -39.33 -12.53
N GLU A 362 22.18 -39.45 -11.44
CA GLU A 362 21.79 -40.25 -10.27
C GLU A 362 20.61 -39.68 -9.47
N ASP A 363 20.19 -38.44 -9.70
CA ASP A 363 19.12 -37.79 -8.92
C ASP A 363 17.78 -38.53 -8.99
N PHE A 364 17.55 -39.33 -10.05
CA PHE A 364 16.35 -40.18 -10.17
C PHE A 364 16.37 -41.40 -9.24
N LEU A 365 17.56 -41.87 -8.82
CA LEU A 365 17.70 -43.06 -7.97
C LEU A 365 17.06 -42.89 -6.59
N LYS A 366 16.90 -41.65 -6.10
CA LYS A 366 16.21 -41.39 -4.82
C LYS A 366 14.73 -41.79 -4.82
N TYR A 367 14.15 -42.09 -5.98
CA TYR A 367 12.77 -42.55 -6.11
C TYR A 367 12.63 -44.07 -6.20
N TYR A 368 13.74 -44.79 -6.39
CA TYR A 368 13.77 -46.24 -6.48
C TYR A 368 13.57 -46.85 -5.09
N GLU A 369 13.08 -48.09 -5.06
CA GLU A 369 13.03 -48.88 -3.82
C GLU A 369 14.45 -49.05 -3.24
N PRO A 370 14.62 -48.97 -1.91
CA PRO A 370 15.94 -49.01 -1.29
C PRO A 370 16.73 -50.28 -1.62
N ASN A 371 16.06 -51.43 -1.76
CA ASN A 371 16.68 -52.71 -2.10
C ASN A 371 17.35 -52.70 -3.49
N THR A 372 16.92 -51.83 -4.40
CA THR A 372 17.54 -51.64 -5.72
C THR A 372 18.50 -50.47 -5.71
N CYS A 373 18.09 -49.35 -5.12
CA CYS A 373 18.86 -48.10 -5.08
C CYS A 373 20.18 -48.23 -4.31
N ILE A 374 20.15 -48.81 -3.11
CA ILE A 374 21.31 -48.86 -2.22
C ILE A 374 22.45 -49.69 -2.83
N PRO A 375 22.24 -50.91 -3.36
CA PRO A 375 23.30 -51.65 -4.03
C PRO A 375 23.94 -50.89 -5.20
N MET A 376 23.12 -50.29 -6.08
CA MET A 376 23.61 -49.52 -7.23
C MET A 376 24.47 -48.32 -6.81
N ILE A 377 24.04 -47.60 -5.76
CA ILE A 377 24.81 -46.46 -5.26
C ILE A 377 26.09 -46.94 -4.55
N LYS A 378 26.09 -48.08 -3.83
CA LYS A 378 27.30 -48.65 -3.23
C LYS A 378 28.37 -48.97 -4.27
N GLU A 379 27.98 -49.55 -5.41
CA GLU A 379 28.89 -49.80 -6.54
C GLU A 379 29.48 -48.50 -7.08
N LYS A 380 28.66 -47.46 -7.29
CA LYS A 380 29.13 -46.13 -7.70
C LYS A 380 30.08 -45.51 -6.67
N ILE A 381 29.79 -45.61 -5.37
CA ILE A 381 30.66 -45.11 -4.29
C ILE A 381 32.04 -45.79 -4.35
N ASN A 382 32.11 -47.09 -4.63
CA ASN A 382 33.39 -47.82 -4.72
C ASN A 382 34.30 -47.31 -5.85
N LEU A 383 33.72 -46.77 -6.93
CA LEU A 383 34.45 -46.19 -8.05
C LEU A 383 34.74 -44.69 -7.88
N THR A 384 34.15 -44.04 -6.86
CA THR A 384 34.17 -42.58 -6.69
C THR A 384 35.30 -42.12 -5.77
N LYS A 385 36.34 -41.48 -6.35
CA LYS A 385 37.47 -40.91 -5.59
C LYS A 385 37.14 -39.59 -4.88
N GLU A 386 36.22 -38.78 -5.42
CA GLU A 386 35.91 -37.45 -4.87
C GLU A 386 34.97 -37.53 -3.66
N ILE A 387 35.36 -36.90 -2.54
CA ILE A 387 34.60 -36.90 -1.28
C ILE A 387 33.20 -36.27 -1.42
N ARG A 388 33.07 -35.17 -2.19
CA ARG A 388 31.79 -34.49 -2.41
C ARG A 388 30.80 -35.35 -3.20
N GLN A 389 31.29 -36.06 -4.22
CA GLN A 389 30.46 -36.98 -5.00
C GLN A 389 30.00 -38.16 -4.15
N ARG A 390 30.89 -38.78 -3.34
CA ARG A 390 30.48 -39.80 -2.36
C ARG A 390 29.41 -39.28 -1.40
N GLN A 391 29.54 -38.04 -0.95
CA GLN A 391 28.54 -37.41 -0.08
C GLN A 391 27.17 -37.26 -0.77
N ILE A 392 27.13 -36.86 -2.04
CA ILE A 392 25.89 -36.79 -2.83
C ILE A 392 25.25 -38.17 -2.95
N LEU A 393 26.04 -39.20 -3.23
CA LEU A 393 25.58 -40.59 -3.32
C LEU A 393 24.96 -41.09 -2.00
N ILE A 394 25.55 -40.80 -0.84
CA ILE A 394 24.95 -41.14 0.47
C ILE A 394 23.64 -40.37 0.70
N LYS A 395 23.57 -39.09 0.30
CA LYS A 395 22.32 -38.33 0.40
C LYS A 395 21.21 -38.96 -0.42
N LEU A 396 21.52 -39.50 -1.61
CA LEU A 396 20.54 -40.21 -2.44
C LEU A 396 20.06 -41.51 -1.77
N MET A 397 20.94 -42.26 -1.08
CA MET A 397 20.52 -43.41 -0.26
C MET A 397 19.54 -42.99 0.84
N LEU A 398 19.87 -41.94 1.61
CA LEU A 398 19.01 -41.40 2.67
C LEU A 398 17.66 -40.92 2.12
N GLN A 399 17.68 -40.24 0.96
CA GLN A 399 16.46 -39.80 0.30
C GLN A 399 15.61 -40.97 -0.20
N SER A 400 16.21 -42.03 -0.76
CA SER A 400 15.48 -43.24 -1.14
C SER A 400 14.77 -43.88 0.06
N CYS A 401 15.46 -44.00 1.21
CA CYS A 401 14.84 -44.47 2.45
C CYS A 401 13.68 -43.57 2.89
N SER A 402 13.86 -42.25 2.86
CA SER A 402 12.83 -41.28 3.27
C SER A 402 11.61 -41.28 2.35
N GLN A 403 11.80 -41.25 1.02
CA GLN A 403 10.71 -41.25 0.04
C GLN A 403 9.87 -42.54 0.13
N ASN A 404 10.52 -43.67 0.42
CA ASN A 404 9.85 -44.97 0.58
C ASN A 404 9.37 -45.24 2.01
N LYS A 405 9.69 -44.37 2.97
CA LYS A 405 9.41 -44.54 4.41
C LYS A 405 9.95 -45.86 4.98
N ASP A 406 11.11 -46.29 4.48
CA ASP A 406 11.75 -47.54 4.87
C ASP A 406 12.84 -47.28 5.91
N LEU A 407 12.47 -47.48 7.18
CA LEU A 407 13.39 -47.35 8.30
C LEU A 407 14.36 -48.53 8.41
N ASN A 408 14.01 -49.73 7.94
CA ASN A 408 14.94 -50.86 7.95
C ASN A 408 16.07 -50.64 6.94
N ALA A 409 15.77 -50.05 5.78
CA ALA A 409 16.79 -49.62 4.84
C ALA A 409 17.64 -48.48 5.42
N LEU A 410 17.04 -47.53 6.17
CA LEU A 410 17.78 -46.49 6.87
C LEU A 410 18.80 -47.10 7.84
N GLU A 411 18.43 -48.11 8.63
CA GLU A 411 19.37 -48.86 9.48
C GLU A 411 20.58 -49.37 8.68
N GLN A 412 20.35 -49.98 7.51
CA GLN A 412 21.44 -50.48 6.66
C GLN A 412 22.33 -49.37 6.09
N VAL A 413 21.74 -48.23 5.74
CA VAL A 413 22.48 -47.06 5.23
C VAL A 413 23.31 -46.43 6.34
N LEU A 414 22.76 -46.27 7.55
CA LEU A 414 23.48 -45.74 8.71
C LEU A 414 24.62 -46.67 9.14
N ASN A 415 24.37 -47.98 9.11
CA ASN A 415 25.41 -49.00 9.32
C ASN A 415 26.53 -48.84 8.29
N TYR A 416 26.19 -48.84 6.99
CA TYR A 416 27.16 -48.65 5.92
C TYR A 416 27.95 -47.34 6.07
N PHE A 417 27.27 -46.23 6.41
CA PHE A 417 27.89 -44.95 6.69
C PHE A 417 28.91 -45.05 7.84
N CYS A 418 28.54 -45.68 8.96
CA CYS A 418 29.43 -45.80 10.12
C CYS A 418 30.70 -46.61 9.83
N PHE A 419 30.57 -47.73 9.10
CA PHE A 419 31.72 -48.59 8.83
C PHE A 419 32.55 -48.11 7.64
N ARG A 420 31.92 -47.86 6.49
CA ARG A 420 32.65 -47.55 5.24
C ARG A 420 33.23 -46.14 5.22
N HIS A 421 32.57 -45.21 5.91
CA HIS A 421 32.92 -43.78 5.90
C HIS A 421 33.40 -43.27 7.27
N ARG A 422 33.82 -44.19 8.16
CA ARG A 422 34.34 -43.87 9.50
C ARG A 422 35.47 -42.84 9.49
N ASN A 423 36.36 -42.94 8.49
CA ASN A 423 37.56 -42.12 8.36
C ASN A 423 37.38 -40.88 7.46
N GLU A 424 36.16 -40.59 7.00
CA GLU A 424 35.90 -39.33 6.27
C GLU A 424 35.98 -38.13 7.23
N ASP A 425 36.25 -36.94 6.67
CA ASP A 425 36.46 -35.71 7.43
C ASP A 425 35.21 -35.23 8.20
N VAL A 426 35.43 -34.25 9.06
CA VAL A 426 34.37 -33.65 9.90
C VAL A 426 33.22 -33.11 9.05
N ASN A 427 33.52 -32.36 7.99
CA ASN A 427 32.50 -31.72 7.16
C ASN A 427 31.61 -32.76 6.45
N PHE A 428 32.20 -33.87 5.99
CA PHE A 428 31.46 -34.99 5.41
C PHE A 428 30.37 -35.48 6.36
N ARG A 429 30.76 -35.75 7.61
CA ARG A 429 29.89 -36.27 8.67
C ARG A 429 28.81 -35.28 9.09
N GLN A 430 29.17 -34.02 9.30
CA GLN A 430 28.22 -32.98 9.69
C GLN A 430 27.11 -32.81 8.64
N VAL A 431 27.47 -32.84 7.36
CA VAL A 431 26.48 -32.76 6.27
C VAL A 431 25.58 -33.99 6.24
N VAL A 432 26.13 -35.21 6.37
CA VAL A 432 25.29 -36.42 6.36
C VAL A 432 24.32 -36.42 7.55
N LEU A 433 24.78 -36.07 8.75
CA LEU A 433 23.92 -35.97 9.94
C LEU A 433 22.80 -34.92 9.75
N ARG A 434 23.11 -33.75 9.18
CA ARG A 434 22.09 -32.74 8.86
C ARG A 434 21.04 -33.25 7.86
N TYR A 435 21.44 -34.07 6.89
CA TYR A 435 20.46 -34.66 5.97
C TYR A 435 19.50 -35.64 6.66
N ILE A 436 19.92 -36.29 7.75
CA ILE A 436 19.02 -37.14 8.55
C ILE A 436 17.92 -36.27 9.17
N THR A 437 18.26 -35.15 9.80
CA THR A 437 17.26 -34.24 10.39
C THR A 437 16.33 -33.62 9.34
N ASP A 438 16.83 -33.35 8.13
CA ASP A 438 16.04 -32.77 7.04
C ASP A 438 15.03 -33.76 6.42
N ASN A 439 15.28 -35.09 6.51
CA ASN A 439 14.52 -36.11 5.79
C ASN A 439 13.77 -37.10 6.69
N PHE A 440 14.07 -37.15 7.99
CA PHE A 440 13.48 -38.09 8.94
C PHE A 440 13.01 -37.38 10.21
N LYS A 441 11.91 -37.87 10.77
CA LYS A 441 11.50 -37.48 12.12
C LYS A 441 12.30 -38.31 13.11
N LEU A 442 13.06 -37.64 13.97
CA LEU A 442 13.93 -38.33 14.94
C LEU A 442 13.11 -39.15 15.95
N GLU A 443 11.84 -38.82 16.16
CA GLU A 443 10.92 -39.56 17.03
C GLU A 443 10.58 -40.96 16.53
N ASP A 444 10.74 -41.22 15.23
CA ASP A 444 10.45 -42.51 14.58
C ASP A 444 11.66 -43.46 14.64
N LEU A 445 12.83 -43.01 15.13
CA LEU A 445 14.05 -43.79 15.18
C LEU A 445 14.02 -44.83 16.32
N ASN A 446 14.43 -46.06 16.00
CA ASN A 446 14.61 -47.14 16.97
C ASN A 446 16.05 -47.19 17.51
N GLU A 447 16.29 -48.12 18.43
CA GLU A 447 17.60 -48.34 19.07
C GLU A 447 18.75 -48.53 18.08
N LYS A 448 18.53 -49.25 16.99
CA LYS A 448 19.58 -49.55 16.03
C LYS A 448 19.98 -48.31 15.22
N HIS A 449 19.02 -47.43 14.88
CA HIS A 449 19.35 -46.14 14.27
C HIS A 449 20.17 -45.28 15.23
N TRP A 450 19.73 -45.18 16.48
CA TRP A 450 20.41 -44.38 17.50
C TRP A 450 21.83 -44.88 17.79
N LYS A 451 22.05 -46.19 17.78
CA LYS A 451 23.40 -46.78 17.89
C LYS A 451 24.37 -46.16 16.86
N TYR A 452 23.99 -46.17 15.58
CA TYR A 452 24.84 -45.66 14.50
C TYR A 452 24.98 -44.13 14.51
N ILE A 453 23.88 -43.41 14.79
CA ILE A 453 23.92 -41.94 14.91
C ILE A 453 24.85 -41.51 16.05
N ASN A 454 24.73 -42.15 17.21
CA ASN A 454 25.55 -41.82 18.37
C ASN A 454 27.02 -42.20 18.15
N GLU A 455 27.33 -43.31 17.46
CA GLU A 455 28.72 -43.62 17.09
C GLU A 455 29.36 -42.47 16.30
N GLN A 456 28.61 -41.80 15.40
CA GLN A 456 29.11 -40.65 14.66
C GLN A 456 29.23 -39.38 15.52
N ILE A 457 28.32 -39.18 16.47
CA ILE A 457 28.41 -38.08 17.44
C ILE A 457 29.63 -38.26 18.34
N GLU A 458 29.90 -39.48 18.83
CA GLU A 458 31.09 -39.80 19.62
C GLU A 458 32.38 -39.56 18.83
N ILE A 459 32.44 -39.93 17.55
CA ILE A 459 33.59 -39.60 16.69
C ILE A 459 33.80 -38.08 16.63
N LEU A 460 32.73 -37.28 16.50
CA LEU A 460 32.85 -35.81 16.52
C LEU A 460 33.36 -35.29 17.87
N ARG A 461 32.92 -35.88 18.99
CA ARG A 461 33.42 -35.55 20.34
C ARG A 461 34.91 -35.85 20.47
N LEU A 462 35.33 -37.07 20.10
CA LEU A 462 36.74 -37.49 20.12
C LEU A 462 37.64 -36.62 19.24
N GLN A 463 37.09 -36.08 18.14
CA GLN A 463 37.81 -35.17 17.23
C GLN A 463 37.79 -33.70 17.69
N ASN A 464 37.20 -33.37 18.85
CA ASN A 464 36.95 -31.99 19.31
C ASN A 464 36.19 -31.13 18.28
N ALA A 465 35.36 -31.77 17.45
CA ALA A 465 34.58 -31.15 16.38
C ALA A 465 33.07 -31.12 16.67
N PHE A 466 32.67 -31.56 17.87
CA PHE A 466 31.28 -31.51 18.32
C PHE A 466 30.90 -30.09 18.77
N HIS A 467 29.83 -29.56 18.18
CA HIS A 467 29.25 -28.28 18.57
C HIS A 467 27.79 -28.48 18.98
N PHE A 468 27.48 -28.32 20.27
CA PHE A 468 26.16 -28.61 20.82
C PHE A 468 25.02 -27.93 20.05
N PHE A 469 25.14 -26.65 19.66
CA PHE A 469 24.09 -25.95 18.90
C PHE A 469 23.77 -26.57 17.54
N SER A 470 24.73 -27.24 16.91
CA SER A 470 24.55 -27.88 15.61
C SER A 470 23.93 -29.27 15.71
N PHE A 471 23.98 -29.89 16.90
CA PHE A 471 23.60 -31.28 17.12
C PHE A 471 22.64 -31.49 18.32
N SER A 472 22.14 -30.40 18.92
CA SER A 472 21.27 -30.46 20.10
C SER A 472 20.03 -31.30 19.85
N ASP A 473 19.46 -31.23 18.65
CA ASP A 473 18.28 -32.02 18.27
C ASP A 473 18.53 -33.52 18.40
N PHE A 474 19.72 -34.02 18.04
CA PHE A 474 20.06 -35.43 18.20
C PHE A 474 20.20 -35.81 19.67
N VAL A 475 20.92 -35.00 20.46
CA VAL A 475 21.16 -35.29 21.88
C VAL A 475 19.84 -35.23 22.66
N GLU A 476 19.03 -34.19 22.46
CA GLU A 476 17.74 -34.01 23.13
C GLU A 476 16.73 -35.09 22.72
N LYS A 477 16.67 -35.47 21.44
CA LYS A 477 15.77 -36.55 20.97
C LYS A 477 16.24 -37.93 21.37
N TYR A 478 17.54 -38.16 21.50
CA TYR A 478 18.06 -39.40 22.05
C TYR A 478 17.71 -39.54 23.54
N LEU A 479 17.84 -38.45 24.32
CA LEU A 479 17.35 -38.43 25.71
C LEU A 479 15.84 -38.69 25.78
N GLU A 480 15.05 -38.04 24.92
CA GLU A 480 13.60 -38.30 24.82
C GLU A 480 13.33 -39.79 24.55
N PHE A 481 14.07 -40.40 23.61
CA PHE A 481 13.98 -41.82 23.30
C PHE A 481 14.29 -42.72 24.50
N LEU A 482 15.38 -42.46 25.24
CA LEU A 482 15.78 -43.28 26.39
C LEU A 482 14.74 -43.22 27.52
N PHE A 483 14.25 -42.02 27.85
CA PHE A 483 13.21 -41.83 28.86
C PHE A 483 11.88 -42.46 28.43
N LYS A 484 11.45 -42.25 27.18
CA LYS A 484 10.21 -42.84 26.63
C LYS A 484 10.20 -44.36 26.72
N ASN A 485 11.34 -44.99 26.49
CA ASN A 485 11.48 -46.44 26.45
C ASN A 485 12.03 -47.05 27.76
N LYS A 486 12.14 -46.27 28.84
CA LYS A 486 12.66 -46.70 30.15
C LYS A 486 14.02 -47.39 30.08
N LYS A 487 14.91 -46.90 29.21
CA LYS A 487 16.29 -47.39 29.07
C LYS A 487 17.23 -46.67 30.04
N ASP A 488 18.43 -47.23 30.22
CA ASP A 488 19.47 -46.54 30.96
C ASP A 488 19.83 -45.24 30.23
N HIS A 489 19.78 -44.14 30.97
CA HIS A 489 19.95 -42.78 30.47
C HIS A 489 20.99 -42.00 31.26
N LYS A 490 21.63 -42.61 32.28
CA LYS A 490 22.55 -41.91 33.18
C LYS A 490 23.72 -41.29 32.42
N GLU A 491 24.43 -42.10 31.65
CA GLU A 491 25.60 -41.64 30.87
C GLU A 491 25.23 -40.56 29.85
N ALA A 492 24.13 -40.75 29.11
CA ALA A 492 23.66 -39.78 28.14
C ALA A 492 23.22 -38.44 28.79
N LEU A 493 22.64 -38.52 30.00
CA LEU A 493 22.20 -37.35 30.76
C LEU A 493 23.40 -36.60 31.36
N ASP A 494 24.39 -37.32 31.89
CA ASP A 494 25.63 -36.75 32.39
C ASP A 494 26.39 -36.04 31.26
N GLN A 495 26.50 -36.68 30.09
CA GLN A 495 27.11 -36.07 28.91
C GLN A 495 26.34 -34.84 28.43
N TYR A 496 25.00 -34.84 28.49
CA TYR A 496 24.19 -33.66 28.17
C TYR A 496 24.47 -32.49 29.12
N ILE A 497 24.59 -32.75 30.42
CA ILE A 497 24.93 -31.74 31.42
C ILE A 497 26.34 -31.20 31.18
N GLU A 498 27.29 -32.07 30.83
CA GLU A 498 28.66 -31.68 30.48
C GLU A 498 28.71 -30.83 29.20
N ASP A 499 28.03 -31.26 28.13
CA ASP A 499 27.93 -30.52 26.87
C ASP A 499 27.37 -29.09 27.11
N LEU A 500 26.41 -28.94 28.03
CA LEU A 500 25.86 -27.64 28.42
C LEU A 500 26.84 -26.80 29.26
N SER A 501 27.73 -27.42 30.02
CA SER A 501 28.71 -26.74 30.87
C SER A 501 29.77 -25.98 30.07
N THR A 502 30.10 -26.48 28.87
CA THR A 502 31.11 -25.89 27.98
C THR A 502 30.65 -24.63 27.23
N MET A 503 29.39 -24.19 27.40
CA MET A 503 28.77 -23.12 26.60
C MET A 503 27.95 -22.12 27.43
N LEU A 504 27.73 -20.90 26.91
CA LEU A 504 26.82 -19.90 27.49
C LEU A 504 25.37 -20.16 27.01
N PRO A 505 24.47 -20.75 27.82
CA PRO A 505 23.19 -21.23 27.32
C PRO A 505 22.18 -20.07 27.19
N ARG A 506 21.60 -19.87 26.00
CA ARG A 506 20.42 -19.01 25.79
C ARG A 506 19.12 -19.82 25.63
N LYS A 507 19.19 -21.14 25.41
CA LYS A 507 18.07 -22.07 25.30
C LYS A 507 18.54 -23.46 25.74
N ILE A 508 17.86 -24.09 26.69
CA ILE A 508 18.15 -25.45 27.18
C ILE A 508 16.84 -26.23 27.17
N LEU A 509 16.86 -27.42 26.57
CA LEU A 509 15.81 -28.44 26.42
C LEU A 509 14.42 -27.92 26.01
N ASN A 510 13.92 -28.38 24.86
CA ASN A 510 12.55 -28.06 24.43
C ASN A 510 11.98 -29.23 23.63
N LEU A 511 11.19 -30.07 24.29
CA LEU A 511 10.60 -31.26 23.69
C LEU A 511 9.10 -31.02 23.43
N ASN A 512 8.58 -31.69 22.41
CA ASN A 512 7.13 -31.68 22.18
C ASN A 512 6.38 -32.53 23.23
N ASN A 513 7.07 -33.45 23.90
CA ASN A 513 6.51 -34.35 24.91
C ASN A 513 6.78 -33.82 26.33
N LEU A 514 5.89 -32.94 26.80
CA LEU A 514 6.01 -32.25 28.10
C LEU A 514 6.15 -33.21 29.30
N PRO A 515 5.44 -34.35 29.41
CA PRO A 515 5.68 -35.33 30.47
C PRO A 515 7.13 -35.86 30.51
N ILE A 516 7.72 -36.13 29.34
CA ILE A 516 9.10 -36.62 29.27
C ILE A 516 10.09 -35.49 29.58
N GLU A 517 9.84 -34.29 29.06
CA GLU A 517 10.63 -33.11 29.40
C GLU A 517 10.64 -32.84 30.91
N GLN A 518 9.49 -32.95 31.57
CA GLN A 518 9.36 -32.87 33.02
C GLN A 518 10.20 -33.95 33.72
N ALA A 519 10.14 -35.21 33.28
CA ALA A 519 10.91 -36.30 33.86
C ALA A 519 12.44 -36.08 33.72
N ILE A 520 12.89 -35.61 32.55
CA ILE A 520 14.30 -35.26 32.30
C ILE A 520 14.72 -34.12 33.24
N PHE A 521 13.92 -33.05 33.34
CA PHE A 521 14.22 -31.93 34.23
C PHE A 521 14.27 -32.33 35.71
N ILE A 522 13.44 -33.28 36.16
CA ILE A 522 13.50 -33.83 37.52
C ILE A 522 14.82 -34.55 37.75
N GLU A 523 15.27 -35.41 36.83
CA GLU A 523 16.56 -36.09 36.95
C GLU A 523 17.74 -35.11 36.89
N ILE A 524 17.70 -34.12 35.98
CA ILE A 524 18.69 -33.02 35.95
C ILE A 524 18.74 -32.33 37.32
N ALA A 525 17.58 -31.97 37.89
CA ALA A 525 17.50 -31.30 39.18
C ALA A 525 18.16 -32.10 40.31
N LYS A 526 17.94 -33.43 40.36
CA LYS A 526 18.59 -34.33 41.34
C LYS A 526 20.12 -34.36 41.21
N ILE A 527 20.63 -34.27 39.99
CA ILE A 527 22.07 -34.27 39.72
C ILE A 527 22.67 -32.91 40.10
N VAL A 528 22.10 -31.82 39.56
CA VAL A 528 22.69 -30.48 39.70
C VAL A 528 22.46 -29.84 41.08
N SER A 529 21.48 -30.30 41.87
CA SER A 529 21.27 -29.80 43.25
C SER A 529 22.52 -29.97 44.11
N LYS A 530 23.24 -31.09 43.91
CA LYS A 530 24.49 -31.42 44.61
C LYS A 530 25.65 -30.49 44.25
N HIS A 531 25.51 -29.68 43.19
CA HIS A 531 26.54 -28.78 42.67
C HIS A 531 26.36 -27.33 43.14
N LEU A 532 25.24 -26.98 43.80
CA LEU A 532 24.90 -25.61 44.22
C LEU A 532 25.87 -25.00 45.25
N ASN A 533 26.56 -25.85 46.03
CA ASN A 533 27.50 -25.45 47.08
C ASN A 533 28.95 -25.91 46.80
N LYS A 534 29.26 -26.33 45.56
CA LYS A 534 30.62 -26.72 45.15
C LYS A 534 31.40 -25.50 44.63
N ASP A 535 32.29 -25.67 43.65
CA ASP A 535 33.02 -24.56 43.05
C ASP A 535 32.09 -23.59 42.27
N HIS A 536 32.63 -22.43 41.92
CA HIS A 536 31.87 -21.35 41.30
C HIS A 536 31.26 -21.72 39.94
N GLU A 537 31.94 -22.52 39.13
CA GLU A 537 31.46 -22.86 37.78
C GLU A 537 30.32 -23.88 37.86
N GLN A 538 30.48 -24.90 38.70
CA GLN A 538 29.43 -25.88 38.98
C GLN A 538 28.18 -25.23 39.60
N SER A 539 28.37 -24.28 40.52
CA SER A 539 27.27 -23.51 41.13
C SER A 539 26.52 -22.68 40.08
N VAL A 540 27.24 -22.02 39.15
CA VAL A 540 26.63 -21.25 38.07
C VAL A 540 25.83 -22.14 37.12
N LEU A 541 26.35 -23.31 36.77
CA LEU A 541 25.64 -24.28 35.93
C LEU A 541 24.34 -24.73 36.60
N ALA A 542 24.42 -25.13 37.87
CA ALA A 542 23.25 -25.57 38.65
C ALA A 542 22.16 -24.48 38.71
N ILE A 543 22.53 -23.23 39.00
CA ILE A 543 21.59 -22.11 39.02
C ILE A 543 20.89 -21.93 37.66
N LYS A 544 21.63 -22.01 36.55
CA LYS A 544 21.06 -21.90 35.21
C LYS A 544 20.10 -23.03 34.89
N MET A 545 20.38 -24.25 35.33
CA MET A 545 19.46 -25.38 35.16
C MET A 545 18.17 -25.14 35.95
N PHE A 546 18.27 -24.76 37.23
CA PHE A 546 17.09 -24.42 38.03
C PHE A 546 16.30 -23.25 37.45
N PHE A 547 16.96 -22.24 36.89
CA PHE A 547 16.27 -21.16 36.18
C PHE A 547 15.40 -21.70 35.03
N ASN A 548 15.89 -22.66 34.24
CA ASN A 548 15.13 -23.27 33.14
C ASN A 548 14.01 -24.19 33.64
N ILE A 549 14.25 -24.99 34.68
CA ILE A 549 13.23 -25.82 35.35
C ILE A 549 12.06 -24.95 35.85
N ILE A 550 12.37 -23.81 36.47
CA ILE A 550 11.36 -22.86 36.93
C ILE A 550 10.62 -22.23 35.75
N LYS A 551 11.34 -21.86 34.69
CA LYS A 551 10.74 -21.32 33.46
C LYS A 551 9.78 -22.33 32.81
N PHE A 552 10.16 -23.61 32.73
CA PHE A 552 9.30 -24.69 32.26
C PHE A 552 8.05 -24.80 33.12
N SER A 553 8.20 -24.90 34.44
CA SER A 553 7.09 -25.05 35.38
C SER A 553 6.09 -23.89 35.32
N THR A 554 6.59 -22.65 35.23
CA THR A 554 5.76 -21.44 35.12
C THR A 554 5.08 -21.30 33.75
N SER A 555 5.65 -21.89 32.70
CA SER A 555 5.07 -21.90 31.35
C SER A 555 4.08 -23.05 31.14
N HIS A 556 4.22 -24.13 31.92
CA HIS A 556 3.42 -25.36 31.82
C HIS A 556 2.87 -25.80 33.20
N PRO A 557 1.87 -25.09 33.77
CA PRO A 557 1.38 -25.34 35.13
C PRO A 557 0.93 -26.78 35.44
N ASN A 558 0.46 -27.51 34.42
CA ASN A 558 0.00 -28.90 34.52
C ASN A 558 1.16 -29.92 34.64
N TYR A 559 2.37 -29.53 34.22
CA TYR A 559 3.59 -30.35 34.28
C TYR A 559 4.63 -29.70 35.19
N ARG A 560 4.19 -28.87 36.14
CA ARG A 560 5.09 -28.18 37.06
C ARG A 560 5.93 -29.16 37.86
N ILE A 561 7.16 -28.77 38.13
CA ILE A 561 8.08 -29.53 38.99
C ILE A 561 8.00 -28.94 40.39
N ASP A 562 7.74 -29.76 41.40
CA ASP A 562 7.70 -29.33 42.80
C ASP A 562 9.13 -29.13 43.31
N LEU A 563 9.51 -27.88 43.53
CA LEU A 563 10.88 -27.55 43.94
C LEU A 563 11.18 -28.04 45.37
N ASN A 564 10.15 -28.34 46.17
CA ASN A 564 10.31 -28.87 47.53
C ASN A 564 10.87 -30.30 47.56
N GLU A 565 10.85 -31.02 46.42
CA GLU A 565 11.45 -32.35 46.29
C GLU A 565 12.99 -32.32 46.23
N PHE A 566 13.62 -31.13 46.22
CA PHE A 566 15.08 -30.98 46.12
C PHE A 566 15.65 -30.24 47.35
N PRO A 567 15.92 -30.93 48.48
CA PRO A 567 16.33 -30.31 49.73
C PRO A 567 17.56 -29.40 49.64
N ASP A 568 18.58 -29.79 48.86
CA ASP A 568 19.79 -28.98 48.65
C ASP A 568 19.46 -27.63 47.99
N PHE A 569 18.50 -27.64 47.04
CA PHE A 569 18.04 -26.42 46.37
C PHE A 569 17.19 -25.56 47.30
N ILE A 570 16.38 -26.16 48.15
CA ILE A 570 15.61 -25.45 49.17
C ILE A 570 16.54 -24.75 50.15
N ALA A 571 17.48 -25.47 50.75
CA ALA A 571 18.46 -24.90 51.68
C ALA A 571 19.28 -23.77 51.02
N TYR A 572 19.66 -23.96 49.75
CA TYR A 572 20.36 -22.93 48.96
C TYR A 572 19.49 -21.69 48.74
N SER A 573 18.22 -21.88 48.39
CA SER A 573 17.25 -20.79 48.15
C SER A 573 16.96 -20.01 49.44
N GLU A 574 16.71 -20.69 50.56
CA GLU A 574 16.49 -20.06 51.87
C GLU A 574 17.70 -19.23 52.29
N LYS A 575 18.91 -19.76 52.11
CA LYS A 575 20.14 -19.00 52.32
C LYS A 575 20.18 -17.76 51.43
N MET A 576 19.81 -17.86 50.15
CA MET A 576 19.79 -16.71 49.24
C MET A 576 18.79 -15.63 49.67
N PHE A 577 17.59 -15.99 50.12
CA PHE A 577 16.58 -15.03 50.59
C PHE A 577 16.94 -14.38 51.94
N THR A 578 17.71 -15.07 52.80
CA THR A 578 18.10 -14.59 54.14
C THR A 578 19.46 -13.89 54.18
N THR A 579 20.30 -14.09 53.17
CA THR A 579 21.66 -13.55 53.13
C THR A 579 21.66 -12.01 53.13
N LYS A 580 22.47 -11.40 54.02
CA LYS A 580 22.62 -9.94 54.12
C LYS A 580 23.44 -9.36 52.96
N ASN A 581 24.50 -10.06 52.51
CA ASN A 581 25.37 -9.67 51.39
C ASN A 581 25.61 -10.85 50.43
N PHE A 582 25.22 -10.74 49.16
CA PHE A 582 25.59 -11.73 48.14
C PHE A 582 27.11 -11.77 47.96
N SER A 583 27.68 -12.95 47.69
CA SER A 583 29.13 -13.18 47.57
C SER A 583 29.86 -12.03 46.86
N THR A 584 30.83 -11.41 47.56
CA THR A 584 31.62 -10.27 47.08
C THR A 584 32.76 -10.66 46.14
N THR A 585 33.06 -11.96 46.00
CA THR A 585 34.26 -12.45 45.31
C THR A 585 34.04 -12.89 43.85
N ASN A 586 32.81 -13.12 43.38
CA ASN A 586 32.54 -13.54 41.98
C ASN A 586 31.28 -12.89 41.36
N GLN A 587 31.49 -11.96 40.42
CA GLN A 587 30.42 -11.20 39.75
C GLN A 587 29.47 -12.08 38.91
N LYS A 588 29.98 -13.16 38.28
CA LYS A 588 29.18 -14.08 37.46
C LYS A 588 28.20 -14.88 38.31
N LEU A 589 28.66 -15.44 39.42
CA LEU A 589 27.82 -16.17 40.37
C LEU A 589 26.75 -15.26 40.98
N ARG A 590 27.14 -14.07 41.44
CA ARG A 590 26.22 -13.06 41.97
C ARG A 590 25.11 -12.72 40.96
N SER A 591 25.46 -12.47 39.70
CA SER A 591 24.48 -12.19 38.64
C SER A 591 23.45 -13.32 38.47
N GLU A 592 23.90 -14.58 38.44
CA GLU A 592 22.98 -15.72 38.27
C GLU A 592 22.10 -15.96 39.51
N GLN A 593 22.65 -15.78 40.72
CA GLN A 593 21.88 -15.83 41.97
C GLN A 593 20.74 -14.80 41.97
N LEU A 594 21.00 -13.57 41.57
CA LEU A 594 19.98 -12.52 41.51
C LEU A 594 18.87 -12.84 40.51
N LYS A 595 19.21 -13.38 39.33
CA LYS A 595 18.21 -13.85 38.35
C LYS A 595 17.34 -14.98 38.89
N LEU A 596 17.95 -15.91 39.64
CA LEU A 596 17.24 -17.01 40.25
C LEU A 596 16.25 -16.53 41.31
N ILE A 597 16.59 -15.53 42.14
CA ILE A 597 15.66 -14.93 43.12
C ILE A 597 14.42 -14.37 42.42
N LEU A 598 14.62 -13.60 41.34
CA LEU A 598 13.51 -13.06 40.56
C LEU A 598 12.62 -14.19 40.05
N LYS A 599 13.23 -15.23 39.47
CA LYS A 599 12.49 -16.34 38.86
C LYS A 599 11.79 -17.23 39.88
N LEU A 600 12.39 -17.45 41.04
CA LEU A 600 11.76 -18.12 42.18
C LEU A 600 10.57 -17.33 42.71
N THR A 601 10.68 -16.01 42.77
CA THR A 601 9.55 -15.15 43.15
C THR A 601 8.39 -15.31 42.16
N GLU A 602 8.66 -15.34 40.86
CA GLU A 602 7.62 -15.62 39.86
C GLU A 602 6.97 -17.00 40.05
N TYR A 603 7.75 -18.02 40.41
CA TYR A 603 7.25 -19.37 40.66
C TYR A 603 6.33 -19.41 41.89
N TYR A 604 6.73 -18.79 43.00
CA TYR A 604 5.91 -18.74 44.21
C TYR A 604 4.62 -17.94 44.01
N LEU A 605 4.68 -16.88 43.22
CA LEU A 605 3.48 -16.12 42.85
C LEU A 605 2.55 -16.94 41.95
N ALA A 606 3.09 -17.79 41.08
CA ALA A 606 2.31 -18.69 40.25
C ALA A 606 1.74 -19.89 41.03
N PHE A 607 2.44 -20.36 42.07
CA PHE A 607 2.10 -21.57 42.85
C PHE A 607 2.19 -21.31 44.36
N PRO A 608 1.21 -20.60 44.96
CA PRO A 608 1.27 -20.18 46.37
C PRO A 608 1.28 -21.35 47.37
N ASP A 609 0.69 -22.49 47.00
CA ASP A 609 0.63 -23.72 47.80
C ASP A 609 1.98 -24.45 47.93
N ARG A 610 2.98 -24.07 47.13
CA ARG A 610 4.31 -24.69 47.06
C ARG A 610 5.44 -23.74 47.42
N LYS A 611 5.12 -22.65 48.11
CA LYS A 611 6.10 -21.67 48.59
C LYS A 611 7.03 -22.33 49.61
N ILE A 612 8.33 -22.06 49.50
CA ILE A 612 9.31 -22.39 50.56
C ILE A 612 8.94 -21.62 51.84
N ILE A 613 9.46 -22.03 53.00
CA ILE A 613 9.32 -21.38 54.32
C ILE A 613 10.08 -20.02 54.34
N VAL A 614 9.72 -19.12 53.42
CA VAL A 614 10.23 -17.76 53.32
C VAL A 614 9.04 -16.83 53.48
N SER A 615 9.09 -15.98 54.50
CA SER A 615 8.07 -14.97 54.77
C SER A 615 7.94 -13.98 53.59
N GLU A 616 6.77 -13.38 53.42
CA GLU A 616 6.54 -12.34 52.41
C GLU A 616 7.53 -11.17 52.56
N LYS A 617 7.85 -10.82 53.82
CA LYS A 617 8.87 -9.82 54.16
C LYS A 617 10.25 -10.18 53.59
N GLN A 618 10.69 -11.43 53.73
CA GLN A 618 11.98 -11.88 53.21
C GLN A 618 12.04 -11.83 51.67
N ILE A 619 10.93 -12.13 50.98
CA ILE A 619 10.86 -11.98 49.51
C ILE A 619 11.01 -10.51 49.13
N ILE A 620 10.28 -9.61 49.78
CA ILE A 620 10.33 -8.16 49.51
C ILE A 620 11.74 -7.60 49.81
N ASP A 621 12.36 -8.00 50.92
CA ASP A 621 13.70 -7.57 51.28
C ASP A 621 14.75 -8.09 50.27
N ALA A 622 14.61 -9.34 49.80
CA ALA A 622 15.49 -9.89 48.78
C ALA A 622 15.33 -9.19 47.43
N LEU A 623 14.09 -8.92 47.00
CA LEU A 623 13.82 -8.14 45.78
C LEU A 623 14.40 -6.73 45.88
N THR A 624 14.24 -6.06 47.02
CA THR A 624 14.81 -4.73 47.25
C THR A 624 16.32 -4.73 47.04
N LYS A 625 17.04 -5.71 47.61
CA LYS A 625 18.48 -5.88 47.38
C LYS A 625 18.84 -6.18 45.93
N VAL A 626 18.03 -6.97 45.22
CA VAL A 626 18.24 -7.23 43.79
C VAL A 626 18.18 -5.91 43.02
N PHE A 627 17.22 -5.05 43.36
CA PHE A 627 17.03 -3.76 42.72
C PHE A 627 18.07 -2.71 43.11
N GLU A 628 18.68 -2.82 44.29
CA GLU A 628 19.86 -2.04 44.69
C GLU A 628 21.16 -2.46 44.00
N SER A 629 21.20 -3.64 43.35
CA SER A 629 22.39 -4.10 42.63
C SER A 629 22.47 -3.54 41.20
N GLU A 630 23.66 -3.19 40.72
CA GLU A 630 23.91 -2.69 39.35
C GLU A 630 23.54 -3.71 38.24
N THR A 631 23.17 -4.94 38.60
CA THR A 631 22.87 -6.06 37.71
C THR A 631 21.44 -6.02 37.14
N ARG A 632 21.25 -5.16 36.12
CA ARG A 632 20.20 -5.17 35.08
C ARG A 632 18.72 -4.96 35.51
N VAL A 633 18.24 -3.76 35.16
CA VAL A 633 16.87 -3.21 35.24
C VAL A 633 15.82 -3.91 34.35
N LEU A 634 16.21 -4.75 33.38
CA LEU A 634 15.31 -5.18 32.29
C LEU A 634 14.20 -6.17 32.67
N PHE A 635 14.28 -6.89 33.79
CA PHE A 635 13.27 -7.89 34.19
C PHE A 635 12.24 -7.37 35.19
N VAL A 636 12.50 -6.20 35.78
CA VAL A 636 11.75 -5.68 36.93
C VAL A 636 10.37 -5.17 36.53
N GLY A 637 10.33 -4.35 35.47
CA GLY A 637 9.08 -3.85 34.91
C GLY A 637 8.13 -4.98 34.49
N ASP A 638 8.67 -6.09 33.97
CA ASP A 638 7.87 -7.25 33.56
C ASP A 638 7.21 -7.97 34.74
N ILE A 639 7.91 -8.08 35.88
CA ILE A 639 7.34 -8.68 37.10
C ILE A 639 6.20 -7.80 37.63
N PHE A 640 6.42 -6.50 37.78
CA PHE A 640 5.38 -5.60 38.27
C PHE A 640 4.20 -5.50 37.30
N LYS A 641 4.46 -5.51 35.98
CA LYS A 641 3.41 -5.57 34.97
C LYS A 641 2.61 -6.88 35.03
N LYS A 642 3.25 -8.01 35.34
CA LYS A 642 2.57 -9.32 35.40
C LYS A 642 1.77 -9.51 36.69
N PHE A 643 2.30 -9.06 37.83
CA PHE A 643 1.74 -9.41 39.14
C PHE A 643 1.08 -8.23 39.87
N VAL A 644 1.54 -6.99 39.66
CA VAL A 644 0.95 -5.81 40.29
C VAL A 644 -0.10 -5.15 39.39
N SER A 645 0.10 -5.10 38.07
CA SER A 645 -0.86 -4.52 37.12
C SER A 645 -2.05 -5.45 36.80
N LYS A 646 -2.78 -5.87 37.82
CA LYS A 646 -4.03 -6.67 37.74
C LYS A 646 -4.96 -6.36 38.91
N SER A 647 -6.27 -6.54 38.74
CA SER A 647 -7.27 -6.16 39.76
C SER A 647 -7.43 -7.15 40.91
N ASN A 648 -7.23 -8.45 40.67
CA ASN A 648 -7.40 -9.51 41.68
C ASN A 648 -6.05 -9.87 42.32
N ARG A 649 -5.50 -8.96 43.13
CA ARG A 649 -4.24 -9.18 43.86
C ARG A 649 -4.45 -9.93 45.17
N ASN A 650 -3.59 -10.91 45.45
CA ASN A 650 -3.53 -11.57 46.76
C ASN A 650 -2.74 -10.72 47.79
N ALA A 651 -2.61 -11.20 49.03
CA ALA A 651 -1.93 -10.48 50.11
C ALA A 651 -0.48 -10.11 49.76
N LEU A 652 0.31 -11.07 49.25
CA LEU A 652 1.69 -10.86 48.81
C LEU A 652 1.78 -9.84 47.67
N GLU A 653 0.88 -9.90 46.69
CA GLU A 653 0.86 -8.97 45.56
C GLU A 653 0.49 -7.54 45.97
N ASN A 654 -0.39 -7.37 46.96
CA ASN A 654 -0.69 -6.07 47.55
C ASN A 654 0.49 -5.53 48.39
N ALA A 655 1.17 -6.41 49.13
CA ALA A 655 2.40 -6.05 49.84
C ALA A 655 3.51 -5.64 48.86
N LEU A 656 3.62 -6.34 47.73
CA LEU A 656 4.57 -6.02 46.65
C LEU A 656 4.25 -4.69 45.96
N MET A 657 2.97 -4.41 45.70
CA MET A 657 2.52 -3.11 45.18
C MET A 657 2.88 -1.97 46.13
N THR A 658 2.60 -2.13 47.43
CA THR A 658 2.94 -1.15 48.46
C THR A 658 4.45 -0.94 48.54
N ALA A 659 5.24 -2.03 48.61
CA ALA A 659 6.69 -1.96 48.61
C ALA A 659 7.27 -1.30 47.34
N TYR A 660 6.63 -1.53 46.18
CA TYR A 660 7.01 -0.88 44.94
C TYR A 660 6.90 0.64 45.07
N PHE A 661 5.73 1.18 45.39
CA PHE A 661 5.56 2.63 45.48
C PHE A 661 6.27 3.28 46.68
N ASP A 662 6.43 2.55 47.79
CA ASP A 662 7.10 3.08 48.98
C ASP A 662 8.61 3.16 48.85
N LYS A 663 9.24 2.09 48.35
CA LYS A 663 10.70 1.93 48.36
C LYS A 663 11.31 1.90 46.97
N LEU A 664 10.74 1.12 46.05
CA LEU A 664 11.41 0.76 44.80
C LEU A 664 11.17 1.75 43.66
N PHE A 665 10.04 2.45 43.69
CA PHE A 665 9.65 3.41 42.67
C PHE A 665 10.65 4.56 42.55
N GLU A 666 11.33 4.91 43.65
CA GLU A 666 12.41 5.89 43.63
C GLU A 666 13.59 5.44 42.75
N MET A 667 13.86 4.15 42.70
CA MET A 667 14.98 3.56 41.97
C MET A 667 14.59 3.15 40.54
N ILE A 668 13.39 2.59 40.38
CA ILE A 668 12.90 1.98 39.12
C ILE A 668 11.47 2.44 38.81
N PRO A 669 11.28 3.71 38.43
CA PRO A 669 9.98 4.20 38.00
C PRO A 669 9.59 3.57 36.65
N ASP A 670 8.37 3.02 36.54
CA ASP A 670 7.87 2.41 35.30
C ASP A 670 6.55 3.05 34.84
N ALA A 671 6.56 3.61 33.64
CA ALA A 671 5.42 4.31 33.05
C ALA A 671 4.23 3.38 32.75
N ASN A 672 4.48 2.11 32.38
CA ASN A 672 3.40 1.17 32.08
C ASN A 672 2.63 0.81 33.35
N VAL A 673 3.34 0.63 34.47
CA VAL A 673 2.72 0.35 35.76
C VAL A 673 1.85 1.54 36.19
N VAL A 674 2.41 2.76 36.19
CA VAL A 674 1.66 3.96 36.60
C VAL A 674 0.45 4.23 35.70
N ASN A 675 0.62 4.14 34.38
CA ASN A 675 -0.48 4.36 33.44
C ASN A 675 -1.56 3.27 33.52
N TRP A 676 -1.20 2.03 33.91
CA TRP A 676 -2.19 0.98 34.20
C TRP A 676 -3.04 1.36 35.41
N PHE A 677 -2.43 1.81 36.52
CA PHE A 677 -3.18 2.26 37.69
C PHE A 677 -4.06 3.47 37.39
N LEU A 678 -3.56 4.46 36.65
CA LEU A 678 -4.40 5.60 36.21
C LEU A 678 -5.66 5.16 35.45
N LYS A 679 -5.58 4.05 34.72
CA LYS A 679 -6.69 3.53 33.92
C LYS A 679 -7.66 2.64 34.71
N GLU A 680 -7.12 1.73 35.51
CA GLU A 680 -7.90 0.65 36.14
C GLU A 680 -8.17 0.87 37.63
N GLU A 681 -7.32 1.60 38.36
CA GLU A 681 -7.43 1.81 39.82
C GLU A 681 -6.78 3.14 40.27
N PRO A 682 -7.30 4.28 39.83
CA PRO A 682 -6.61 5.55 40.01
C PRO A 682 -6.56 6.02 41.47
N SER A 683 -7.52 5.66 42.33
CA SER A 683 -7.45 5.98 43.76
C SER A 683 -6.29 5.30 44.49
N THR A 684 -5.86 4.11 44.05
CA THR A 684 -4.76 3.35 44.66
C THR A 684 -3.44 4.13 44.61
N ILE A 685 -3.22 4.93 43.56
CA ILE A 685 -1.98 5.70 43.39
C ILE A 685 -2.07 7.14 43.93
N ALA A 686 -3.24 7.59 44.38
CA ALA A 686 -3.42 8.94 44.90
C ALA A 686 -2.45 9.31 46.03
N PRO A 687 -2.15 8.41 47.01
CA PRO A 687 -1.16 8.69 48.06
C PRO A 687 0.28 8.84 47.54
N TYR A 688 0.58 8.24 46.39
CA TYR A 688 1.93 8.25 45.79
C TYR A 688 2.09 9.29 44.69
N PHE A 689 1.02 10.02 44.36
CA PHE A 689 0.99 10.88 43.17
C PHE A 689 2.07 11.97 43.22
N ASP A 690 2.36 12.53 44.40
CA ASP A 690 3.39 13.58 44.53
C ASP A 690 4.81 13.03 44.26
N LYS A 691 5.08 11.77 44.64
CA LYS A 691 6.32 11.05 44.26
C LYS A 691 6.37 10.83 42.74
N ILE A 692 5.26 10.40 42.15
CA ILE A 692 5.12 10.21 40.70
C ILE A 692 5.42 11.52 39.96
N LEU A 693 4.84 12.65 40.40
CA LEU A 693 5.09 13.98 39.81
C LEU A 693 6.56 14.37 39.84
N THR A 694 7.25 14.08 40.94
CA THR A 694 8.69 14.33 41.07
C THR A 694 9.50 13.55 40.03
N LYS A 695 9.12 12.29 39.74
CA LYS A 695 9.79 11.48 38.70
C LYS A 695 9.47 11.94 37.29
N VAL A 696 8.25 12.37 37.03
CA VAL A 696 7.85 12.96 35.74
C VAL A 696 8.65 14.24 35.47
N HIS A 697 8.71 15.14 36.46
CA HIS A 697 9.49 16.37 36.38
C HIS A 697 10.97 16.09 36.08
N LYS A 698 11.61 15.15 36.79
CA LYS A 698 13.01 14.77 36.51
C LYS A 698 13.21 14.04 35.19
N GLY A 699 12.13 13.60 34.52
CA GLY A 699 12.17 12.94 33.21
C GLY A 699 12.41 11.44 33.27
N TYR A 700 12.32 10.85 34.47
CA TYR A 700 12.43 9.41 34.66
C TYR A 700 11.12 8.67 34.35
N LEU A 701 10.00 9.41 34.18
CA LEU A 701 8.68 8.84 33.93
C LEU A 701 7.90 9.68 32.90
N GLN A 702 7.12 9.01 32.05
CA GLN A 702 6.15 9.66 31.16
C GLN A 702 4.73 9.21 31.50
N LEU A 703 3.81 10.18 31.67
CA LEU A 703 2.40 9.92 31.93
C LEU A 703 1.57 10.06 30.66
N ASP A 704 0.52 9.24 30.55
CA ASP A 704 -0.57 9.53 29.62
C ASP A 704 -1.45 10.64 30.20
N TYR A 705 -1.14 11.88 29.82
CA TYR A 705 -1.88 13.07 30.19
C TYR A 705 -3.39 13.00 29.87
N LYS A 706 -3.80 12.22 28.85
CA LYS A 706 -5.23 12.06 28.55
C LYS A 706 -5.93 11.24 29.64
N LEU A 707 -5.29 10.18 30.14
CA LEU A 707 -5.81 9.42 31.28
C LEU A 707 -5.88 10.29 32.53
N VAL A 708 -4.83 11.08 32.79
CA VAL A 708 -4.82 11.99 33.94
C VAL A 708 -6.01 12.96 33.91
N ARG A 709 -6.30 13.59 32.77
CA ARG A 709 -7.49 14.48 32.64
C ARG A 709 -8.80 13.74 32.88
N HIS A 710 -8.90 12.49 32.45
CA HIS A 710 -10.09 11.68 32.71
C HIS A 710 -10.25 11.33 34.20
N CYS A 711 -9.18 11.40 34.99
CA CYS A 711 -9.15 11.25 36.44
C CYS A 711 -9.21 12.58 37.20
N SER A 712 -9.71 13.66 36.59
CA SER A 712 -9.78 14.99 37.22
C SER A 712 -10.65 15.01 38.49
N HIS A 713 -11.52 14.02 38.71
CA HIS A 713 -12.27 13.86 39.97
C HIS A 713 -11.36 13.58 41.18
N LEU A 714 -10.13 13.11 40.95
CA LEU A 714 -9.10 12.91 41.98
C LEU A 714 -8.11 14.09 42.08
N LYS A 715 -8.36 15.19 41.36
CA LYS A 715 -7.51 16.41 41.34
C LYS A 715 -6.08 16.19 40.86
N PHE A 716 -5.83 15.12 40.10
CA PHE A 716 -4.49 14.84 39.56
C PHE A 716 -4.03 15.88 38.55
N ASP A 717 -4.94 16.43 37.76
CA ASP A 717 -4.70 17.55 36.86
C ASP A 717 -4.36 18.84 37.62
N GLU A 718 -5.14 19.21 38.64
CA GLU A 718 -4.85 20.36 39.52
C GLU A 718 -3.44 20.23 40.15
N LYS A 719 -3.13 19.07 40.73
CA LYS A 719 -1.81 18.79 41.32
C LYS A 719 -0.66 18.94 40.30
N ILE A 720 -0.83 18.46 39.07
CA ILE A 720 0.16 18.65 38.01
C ILE A 720 0.34 20.14 37.70
N CYS A 721 -0.78 20.85 37.49
CA CYS A 721 -0.77 22.26 37.14
C CYS A 721 -0.05 23.10 38.20
N ASP A 722 -0.40 22.92 39.47
CA ASP A 722 0.19 23.65 40.60
C ASP A 722 1.68 23.33 40.72
N TYR A 723 2.04 22.04 40.72
CA TYR A 723 3.43 21.60 40.87
C TYR A 723 4.32 22.09 39.71
N PHE A 724 3.85 21.95 38.46
CA PHE A 724 4.64 22.39 37.29
C PHE A 724 4.73 23.91 37.20
N THR A 725 3.66 24.64 37.49
CA THR A 725 3.66 26.11 37.45
C THR A 725 4.65 26.68 38.46
N ASN A 726 4.66 26.17 39.70
CA ASN A 726 5.60 26.59 40.74
C ASN A 726 7.06 26.29 40.36
N LYS A 727 7.32 25.19 39.63
CA LYS A 727 8.68 24.81 39.21
C LYS A 727 9.17 25.50 37.92
N LEU A 728 8.35 26.32 37.27
CA LEU A 728 8.78 27.07 36.09
C LEU A 728 9.83 28.14 36.41
N GLU A 729 9.91 28.67 37.62
CA GLU A 729 10.79 29.81 37.94
C GLU A 729 12.21 29.40 38.34
N GLU A 730 12.39 28.17 38.85
CA GLU A 730 13.60 27.78 39.61
C GLU A 730 14.74 27.18 38.76
N LYS A 731 14.61 27.03 37.43
CA LYS A 731 15.26 25.90 36.71
C LYS A 731 15.91 26.16 35.34
N GLU A 732 16.76 25.21 34.91
CA GLU A 732 17.40 25.18 33.57
C GLU A 732 16.38 25.00 32.41
N VAL A 733 16.78 25.43 31.21
CA VAL A 733 15.91 25.52 30.01
C VAL A 733 15.34 24.17 29.54
N SER A 734 16.11 23.08 29.67
CA SER A 734 15.69 21.74 29.24
C SER A 734 14.56 21.16 30.11
N GLU A 735 14.51 21.52 31.39
CA GLU A 735 13.46 21.10 32.33
C GLU A 735 12.18 21.90 32.10
N LYS A 736 12.30 23.22 31.86
CA LYS A 736 11.18 24.10 31.51
C LYS A 736 10.39 23.59 30.31
N LYS A 737 11.07 23.10 29.27
CA LYS A 737 10.43 22.54 28.07
C LYS A 737 9.45 21.40 28.40
N ARG A 738 9.86 20.46 29.26
CA ARG A 738 9.03 19.30 29.64
C ARG A 738 7.82 19.71 30.48
N LEU A 739 8.03 20.61 31.44
CA LEU A 739 6.96 21.15 32.28
C LEU A 739 5.90 21.86 31.45
N ILE A 740 6.32 22.71 30.50
CA ILE A 740 5.41 23.45 29.63
C ILE A 740 4.64 22.52 28.69
N ALA A 741 5.26 21.45 28.18
CA ALA A 741 4.54 20.46 27.39
C ALA A 741 3.38 19.83 28.18
N GLY A 742 3.61 19.44 29.44
CA GLY A 742 2.56 18.93 30.34
C GLY A 742 1.48 19.98 30.61
N LEU A 743 1.87 21.21 30.96
CA LEU A 743 0.94 22.32 31.22
C LEU A 743 0.05 22.63 30.01
N SER A 744 0.60 22.61 28.79
CA SER A 744 -0.16 22.87 27.55
C SER A 744 -1.30 21.87 27.31
N MET A 745 -1.21 20.68 27.92
CA MET A 745 -2.23 19.63 27.83
C MET A 745 -3.24 19.67 28.98
N MET A 746 -2.83 20.15 30.17
CA MET A 746 -3.63 20.16 31.39
C MET A 746 -4.43 21.45 31.57
N LEU A 747 -3.80 22.61 31.39
CA LEU A 747 -4.42 23.91 31.61
C LEU A 747 -5.52 24.21 30.60
N SER A 748 -6.45 25.08 30.99
CA SER A 748 -7.37 25.71 30.05
C SER A 748 -6.61 26.57 29.04
N THR A 749 -7.24 26.86 27.90
CA THR A 749 -6.60 27.66 26.84
C THR A 749 -6.21 29.06 27.36
N GLU A 750 -7.04 29.69 28.19
CA GLU A 750 -6.78 31.03 28.74
C GLU A 750 -5.65 31.03 29.79
N GLU A 751 -5.63 30.04 30.69
CA GLU A 751 -4.53 29.91 31.66
C GLU A 751 -3.18 29.69 30.97
N PHE A 752 -3.16 28.82 29.95
CA PHE A 752 -1.94 28.58 29.19
C PHE A 752 -1.52 29.82 28.38
N LYS A 753 -2.48 30.53 27.79
CA LYS A 753 -2.24 31.81 27.10
C LYS A 753 -1.57 32.83 28.03
N LYS A 754 -2.09 32.99 29.24
CA LYS A 754 -1.56 33.91 30.25
C LYS A 754 -0.08 33.63 30.54
N ILE A 755 0.30 32.37 30.73
CA ILE A 755 1.70 31.96 30.93
C ILE A 755 2.60 32.41 29.77
N ILE A 756 2.13 32.25 28.53
CA ILE A 756 2.90 32.63 27.33
C ILE A 756 3.03 34.16 27.24
N GLU A 757 1.92 34.88 27.42
CA GLU A 757 1.89 36.33 27.25
C GLU A 757 2.71 37.08 28.30
N GLU A 758 2.74 36.60 29.54
CA GLU A 758 3.47 37.25 30.63
C GLU A 758 4.98 36.99 30.57
N LYS A 759 5.41 35.80 30.12
CA LYS A 759 6.81 35.36 30.30
C LYS A 759 7.57 35.01 29.02
N TYR A 760 6.89 34.68 27.93
CA TYR A 760 7.52 34.02 26.78
C TYR A 760 7.25 34.66 25.42
N LEU A 761 6.68 35.87 25.37
CA LEU A 761 6.59 36.59 24.10
C LEU A 761 7.98 36.99 23.59
N PRO A 762 8.22 36.94 22.27
CA PRO A 762 9.42 37.51 21.69
C PRO A 762 9.52 39.00 22.03
N THR A 763 10.72 39.50 22.29
CA THR A 763 10.96 40.93 22.52
C THR A 763 11.74 41.58 21.38
N LYS A 764 12.52 40.80 20.64
CA LYS A 764 13.32 41.21 19.47
C LYS A 764 12.98 40.34 18.26
N ASP A 765 13.18 40.89 17.05
CA ASP A 765 12.89 40.16 15.81
C ASP A 765 14.08 39.28 15.36
N LYS A 766 15.31 39.69 15.67
CA LYS A 766 16.55 38.97 15.30
C LYS A 766 17.30 38.52 16.54
N LEU A 767 17.87 37.33 16.48
CA LEU A 767 18.70 36.77 17.54
C LEU A 767 20.12 37.33 17.52
N ASP A 768 20.65 37.61 18.71
CA ASP A 768 22.09 37.73 18.91
C ASP A 768 22.67 36.34 19.19
N LEU A 769 23.41 35.80 18.23
CA LEU A 769 24.00 34.46 18.33
C LEU A 769 25.12 34.36 19.37
N LYS A 770 25.61 35.48 19.91
CA LYS A 770 26.67 35.51 20.93
C LYS A 770 26.12 35.48 22.37
N ASP A 771 24.82 35.70 22.57
CA ASP A 771 24.18 35.65 23.89
C ASP A 771 23.55 34.26 24.12
N GLU A 772 24.22 33.43 24.93
CA GLU A 772 23.72 32.08 25.26
C GLU A 772 22.38 32.09 25.99
N ASN A 773 22.11 33.09 26.84
CA ASN A 773 20.84 33.19 27.55
C ASN A 773 19.70 33.52 26.58
N MET A 774 19.95 34.44 25.64
CA MET A 774 18.99 34.76 24.58
C MET A 774 18.73 33.55 23.66
N LYS A 775 19.77 32.79 23.31
CA LYS A 775 19.65 31.55 22.52
C LYS A 775 18.80 30.50 23.23
N ASN A 776 19.04 30.29 24.52
CA ASN A 776 18.28 29.35 25.34
C ASN A 776 16.81 29.76 25.49
N LEU A 777 16.55 31.04 25.74
CA LEU A 777 15.19 31.59 25.79
C LEU A 777 14.48 31.44 24.44
N TYR A 778 15.16 31.72 23.33
CA TYR A 778 14.64 31.55 21.98
C TYR A 778 14.19 30.12 21.71
N HIS A 779 15.03 29.13 22.04
CA HIS A 779 14.67 27.71 21.87
C HIS A 779 13.42 27.35 22.67
N LEU A 780 13.30 27.84 23.91
CA LEU A 780 12.13 27.63 24.74
C LEU A 780 10.88 28.28 24.11
N GLN A 781 10.98 29.54 23.70
CA GLN A 781 9.92 30.29 23.01
C GLN A 781 9.43 29.58 21.74
N CYS A 782 10.35 29.02 20.94
CA CYS A 782 10.04 28.26 19.74
C CYS A 782 9.26 26.98 20.02
N GLU A 783 9.57 26.29 21.12
CA GLU A 783 8.84 25.08 21.51
C GLU A 783 7.47 25.43 22.10
N ILE A 784 7.38 26.50 22.89
CA ILE A 784 6.11 27.00 23.45
C ILE A 784 5.11 27.37 22.36
N VAL A 785 5.54 28.14 21.35
CA VAL A 785 4.61 28.55 20.28
C VAL A 785 4.08 27.34 19.52
N LYS A 786 4.90 26.30 19.26
CA LYS A 786 4.44 25.05 18.62
C LYS A 786 3.34 24.36 19.42
N LEU A 787 3.41 24.42 20.75
CA LEU A 787 2.42 23.85 21.67
C LEU A 787 1.12 24.66 21.72
N ALA A 788 1.17 25.98 21.52
CA ALA A 788 -0.02 26.84 21.47
C ALA A 788 -1.06 26.37 20.43
N GLY A 789 -0.60 25.77 19.32
CA GLY A 789 -1.47 25.20 18.30
C GLY A 789 -2.23 23.92 18.71
N ASN A 790 -1.95 23.34 19.89
CA ASN A 790 -2.53 22.07 20.37
C ASN A 790 -3.62 22.26 21.44
N THR A 791 -3.93 23.50 21.84
CA THR A 791 -4.97 23.81 22.82
C THR A 791 -6.37 23.44 22.31
N LEU A 792 -7.35 23.36 23.21
CA LEU A 792 -8.72 22.95 22.87
C LEU A 792 -9.50 24.04 22.12
N GLU A 793 -9.28 25.30 22.46
CA GLU A 793 -9.94 26.47 21.87
C GLU A 793 -8.91 27.35 21.16
N VAL A 794 -8.24 26.79 20.17
CA VAL A 794 -7.04 27.40 19.57
C VAL A 794 -7.26 28.80 18.99
N TYR A 795 -8.50 29.18 18.66
CA TYR A 795 -8.82 30.53 18.19
C TYR A 795 -8.48 31.60 19.24
N LYS A 796 -8.56 31.27 20.54
CA LYS A 796 -8.16 32.16 21.65
C LYS A 796 -6.64 32.40 21.69
N MET A 797 -5.87 31.45 21.14
CA MET A 797 -4.41 31.54 21.02
C MET A 797 -3.95 32.32 19.78
N LEU A 798 -4.82 32.58 18.80
CA LEU A 798 -4.45 33.29 17.57
C LEU A 798 -3.74 34.63 17.84
N PRO A 799 -4.26 35.54 18.69
CA PRO A 799 -3.57 36.79 19.02
C PRO A 799 -2.13 36.57 19.52
N THR A 800 -1.93 35.55 20.34
CA THR A 800 -0.63 35.22 20.91
C THR A 800 0.30 34.62 19.88
N ILE A 801 -0.18 33.68 19.05
CA ILE A 801 0.60 33.06 17.96
C ILE A 801 1.03 34.12 16.93
N MET A 802 0.17 35.09 16.63
CA MET A 802 0.47 36.20 15.71
C MET A 802 1.70 37.00 16.16
N LYS A 803 1.92 37.18 17.47
CA LYS A 803 3.10 37.89 18.01
C LYS A 803 4.43 37.14 17.76
N PHE A 804 4.38 35.85 17.41
CA PHE A 804 5.55 35.05 17.00
C PHE A 804 5.74 34.98 15.48
N CYS A 805 4.82 35.52 14.67
CA CYS A 805 4.90 35.51 13.21
C CYS A 805 5.82 36.63 12.70
N ARG A 806 7.05 36.70 13.21
CA ARG A 806 8.05 37.74 12.90
C ARG A 806 9.47 37.24 13.02
N GLY A 807 10.38 37.83 12.23
CA GLY A 807 11.81 37.59 12.30
C GLY A 807 12.19 36.10 12.33
N ASP A 808 13.13 35.73 13.21
CA ASP A 808 13.64 34.35 13.33
C ASP A 808 12.61 33.36 13.89
N TYR A 809 11.57 33.84 14.57
CA TYR A 809 10.52 33.01 15.20
C TYR A 809 9.50 32.44 14.21
N LEU A 810 9.37 33.05 13.03
CA LEU A 810 8.32 32.72 12.06
C LEU A 810 8.25 31.21 11.77
N GLN A 811 9.39 30.58 11.46
CA GLN A 811 9.43 29.16 11.08
C GLN A 811 8.87 28.24 12.17
N SER A 812 9.16 28.53 13.44
CA SER A 812 8.62 27.78 14.58
C SER A 812 7.13 28.04 14.81
N ALA A 813 6.66 29.26 14.54
CA ALA A 813 5.26 29.65 14.69
C ALA A 813 4.35 29.08 13.60
N LEU A 814 4.85 28.79 12.40
CA LEU A 814 4.05 28.33 11.25
C LEU A 814 3.18 27.11 11.59
N SER A 815 3.72 26.11 12.28
CA SER A 815 2.94 24.90 12.63
C SER A 815 1.72 25.25 13.50
N ALA A 816 1.90 26.13 14.47
CA ALA A 816 0.83 26.59 15.34
C ALA A 816 -0.16 27.48 14.61
N LEU A 817 0.32 28.40 13.76
CA LEU A 817 -0.52 29.27 12.93
C LEU A 817 -1.43 28.46 12.01
N TYR A 818 -0.89 27.47 11.30
CA TYR A 818 -1.67 26.61 10.41
C TYR A 818 -2.71 25.83 11.20
N LYS A 819 -2.32 25.18 12.32
CA LYS A 819 -3.28 24.49 13.19
C LYS A 819 -4.39 25.44 13.65
N ALA A 820 -4.04 26.65 14.08
CA ALA A 820 -5.00 27.63 14.53
C ALA A 820 -5.99 28.01 13.44
N PHE A 821 -5.54 28.32 12.22
CA PHE A 821 -6.41 28.64 11.09
C PHE A 821 -7.33 27.47 10.69
N TYR A 822 -6.83 26.23 10.65
CA TYR A 822 -7.66 25.07 10.26
C TYR A 822 -8.69 24.65 11.33
N ARG A 823 -8.43 24.99 12.60
CA ARG A 823 -9.21 24.57 13.77
C ARG A 823 -10.06 25.70 14.37
N SER A 824 -9.93 26.94 13.89
CA SER A 824 -10.75 28.08 14.33
C SER A 824 -11.97 28.30 13.43
N PRO A 825 -13.08 28.84 13.96
CA PRO A 825 -14.22 29.31 13.17
C PRO A 825 -13.82 30.31 12.09
N GLU A 826 -14.31 30.14 10.86
CA GLU A 826 -14.00 31.02 9.72
C GLU A 826 -14.28 32.49 10.01
N LYS A 827 -15.43 32.80 10.61
CA LYS A 827 -15.83 34.19 10.91
C LYS A 827 -14.84 34.94 11.81
N LEU A 828 -14.03 34.21 12.59
CA LEU A 828 -13.01 34.80 13.46
C LEU A 828 -11.67 34.99 12.76
N LEU A 829 -11.47 34.42 11.57
CA LEU A 829 -10.18 34.40 10.88
C LEU A 829 -9.96 35.61 9.97
N TYR A 830 -11.01 36.26 9.47
CA TYR A 830 -10.87 37.39 8.55
C TYR A 830 -9.93 38.50 9.06
N PRO A 831 -10.06 39.01 10.31
CA PRO A 831 -9.17 40.05 10.81
C PRO A 831 -7.70 39.60 10.91
N TYR A 832 -7.45 38.31 11.20
CA TYR A 832 -6.09 37.78 11.28
C TYR A 832 -5.47 37.53 9.91
N ALA A 833 -6.27 37.13 8.92
CA ALA A 833 -5.82 37.00 7.54
C ALA A 833 -5.39 38.37 6.98
N GLU A 834 -6.18 39.41 7.23
CA GLU A 834 -5.84 40.79 6.88
C GLU A 834 -4.61 41.32 7.62
N ALA A 835 -4.48 41.01 8.92
CA ALA A 835 -3.29 41.39 9.68
C ALA A 835 -2.03 40.71 9.10
N LEU A 836 -2.09 39.41 8.79
CA LEU A 836 -0.96 38.67 8.19
C LEU A 836 -0.58 39.22 6.80
N SER A 837 -1.56 39.68 6.00
CA SER A 837 -1.30 40.21 4.66
C SER A 837 -0.60 41.58 4.69
N LYS A 838 -0.58 42.27 5.83
CA LYS A 838 0.14 43.54 6.04
C LYS A 838 1.54 43.36 6.62
N LEU A 839 1.94 42.14 7.02
CA LEU A 839 3.26 41.86 7.59
C LEU A 839 4.35 41.71 6.52
N ALA A 840 5.57 41.36 6.93
CA ALA A 840 6.70 41.15 6.05
C ALA A 840 6.40 40.08 4.96
N VAL A 841 7.08 40.19 3.81
CA VAL A 841 6.92 39.32 2.63
C VAL A 841 6.86 37.81 2.98
N SER A 842 7.75 37.34 3.86
CA SER A 842 7.79 35.93 4.27
C SER A 842 6.50 35.46 4.94
N VAL A 843 5.78 36.36 5.63
CA VAL A 843 4.52 36.10 6.33
C VAL A 843 3.32 36.21 5.40
N ARG A 844 3.30 37.20 4.51
CA ARG A 844 2.19 37.43 3.54
C ARG A 844 1.91 36.20 2.69
N LYS A 845 2.96 35.47 2.31
CA LYS A 845 2.85 34.18 1.58
C LYS A 845 1.93 33.19 2.29
N HIS A 846 2.00 33.12 3.62
CA HIS A 846 1.15 32.26 4.43
C HIS A 846 -0.26 32.83 4.58
N ALA A 847 -0.43 34.15 4.63
CA ALA A 847 -1.75 34.80 4.61
C ALA A 847 -2.55 34.41 3.37
N VAL A 848 -1.93 34.53 2.19
CA VAL A 848 -2.54 34.15 0.90
C VAL A 848 -2.90 32.66 0.91
N PHE A 849 -1.94 31.80 1.27
CA PHE A 849 -2.15 30.35 1.30
C PHE A 849 -3.32 29.97 2.22
N LEU A 850 -3.32 30.45 3.47
CA LEU A 850 -4.34 30.11 4.45
C LEU A 850 -5.72 30.63 4.02
N SER A 851 -5.79 31.84 3.48
CA SER A 851 -7.03 32.43 2.97
C SER A 851 -7.67 31.56 1.88
N CYS A 852 -6.87 31.13 0.89
CA CYS A 852 -7.31 30.21 -0.17
C CYS A 852 -7.72 28.81 0.33
N GLN A 853 -7.34 28.42 1.55
CA GLN A 853 -7.65 27.11 2.11
C GLN A 853 -8.88 27.09 3.00
N VAL A 854 -9.04 28.08 3.88
CA VAL A 854 -10.03 28.01 4.96
C VAL A 854 -11.14 29.07 4.90
N LEU A 855 -10.99 30.14 4.11
CA LEU A 855 -11.97 31.21 4.01
C LEU A 855 -12.92 31.02 2.82
N SER A 856 -13.96 31.86 2.76
CA SER A 856 -14.90 31.94 1.64
C SER A 856 -14.19 32.25 0.31
N LYS A 857 -14.84 31.88 -0.79
CA LYS A 857 -14.33 32.14 -2.14
C LYS A 857 -14.14 33.63 -2.38
N GLU A 858 -15.15 34.42 -2.04
CA GLU A 858 -15.13 35.87 -2.18
C GLU A 858 -13.95 36.51 -1.42
N TYR A 859 -13.73 36.15 -0.16
CA TYR A 859 -12.65 36.74 0.63
C TYR A 859 -11.27 36.27 0.16
N ALA A 860 -11.13 35.01 -0.26
CA ALA A 860 -9.89 34.52 -0.87
C ALA A 860 -9.55 35.30 -2.16
N LEU A 861 -10.57 35.63 -2.97
CA LEU A 861 -10.40 36.48 -4.16
C LEU A 861 -9.97 37.89 -3.78
N GLU A 862 -10.60 38.47 -2.76
CA GLU A 862 -10.26 39.79 -2.25
C GLU A 862 -8.78 39.85 -1.83
N ILE A 863 -8.30 38.86 -1.06
CA ILE A 863 -6.89 38.77 -0.66
C ILE A 863 -5.98 38.63 -1.88
N LEU A 864 -6.33 37.78 -2.86
CA LEU A 864 -5.55 37.61 -4.08
C LEU A 864 -5.51 38.88 -4.95
N LYS A 865 -6.57 39.69 -4.93
CA LYS A 865 -6.65 40.97 -5.66
C LYS A 865 -5.82 42.08 -5.00
N HIS A 866 -5.92 42.21 -3.69
CA HIS A 866 -5.28 43.30 -2.94
C HIS A 866 -3.83 43.03 -2.56
N THR A 867 -3.35 41.78 -2.71
CA THR A 867 -1.95 41.45 -2.47
C THR A 867 -1.09 41.99 -3.61
N ASN A 868 -0.60 43.22 -3.46
CA ASN A 868 0.42 43.79 -4.33
C ASN A 868 1.81 43.39 -3.83
N GLU A 869 2.55 42.72 -4.70
CA GLU A 869 3.92 42.30 -4.43
C GLU A 869 4.86 43.06 -5.37
N THR A 870 6.08 43.33 -4.91
CA THR A 870 7.11 44.02 -5.71
C THR A 870 8.37 43.16 -5.88
N ASN A 871 8.52 42.15 -5.01
CA ASN A 871 9.65 41.24 -5.03
C ASN A 871 9.36 40.03 -5.95
N LYS A 872 10.32 39.67 -6.80
CA LYS A 872 10.26 38.50 -7.71
C LYS A 872 9.82 37.21 -7.00
N SER A 873 10.36 36.92 -5.81
CA SER A 873 10.01 35.72 -5.02
C SER A 873 8.55 35.74 -4.56
N SER A 874 8.02 36.92 -4.29
CA SER A 874 6.62 37.08 -3.91
C SER A 874 5.68 36.95 -5.09
N HIS A 875 6.02 37.49 -6.27
CA HIS A 875 5.26 37.30 -7.49
C HIS A 875 5.12 35.82 -7.84
N LYS A 876 6.21 35.06 -7.77
CA LYS A 876 6.18 33.60 -7.94
C LYS A 876 5.17 32.93 -7.02
N HIS A 877 5.18 33.30 -5.73
CA HIS A 877 4.28 32.72 -4.74
C HIS A 877 2.81 33.13 -4.98
N LEU A 878 2.55 34.40 -5.26
CA LEU A 878 1.22 34.91 -5.57
C LEU A 878 0.66 34.23 -6.81
N PHE A 879 1.44 34.16 -7.90
CA PHE A 879 1.08 33.44 -9.11
C PHE A 879 0.78 31.97 -8.83
N SER A 880 1.65 31.26 -8.10
CA SER A 880 1.44 29.86 -7.73
C SER A 880 0.16 29.66 -6.89
N ALA A 881 -0.12 30.58 -5.97
CA ALA A 881 -1.32 30.56 -5.15
C ALA A 881 -2.58 30.81 -5.97
N THR A 882 -2.60 31.84 -6.82
CA THR A 882 -3.71 32.12 -7.75
C THR A 882 -3.95 30.94 -8.68
N LEU A 883 -2.89 30.34 -9.24
CA LEU A 883 -2.98 29.19 -10.13
C LEU A 883 -3.61 27.99 -9.43
N LYS A 884 -3.08 27.61 -8.26
CA LYS A 884 -3.62 26.51 -7.46
C LYS A 884 -5.08 26.77 -7.05
N TYR A 885 -5.42 28.02 -6.74
CA TYR A 885 -6.77 28.39 -6.36
C TYR A 885 -7.74 28.39 -7.55
N PHE A 886 -7.32 28.85 -8.73
CA PHE A 886 -8.07 28.74 -9.98
C PHE A 886 -8.38 27.29 -10.33
N LEU A 887 -7.38 26.39 -10.25
CA LEU A 887 -7.59 24.96 -10.49
C LEU A 887 -8.58 24.34 -9.49
N LYS A 888 -8.58 24.82 -8.24
CA LYS A 888 -9.52 24.40 -7.20
C LYS A 888 -10.94 24.94 -7.43
N ASN A 889 -11.06 26.20 -7.86
CA ASN A 889 -12.32 26.93 -7.96
C ASN A 889 -12.37 27.72 -9.28
N PRO A 890 -12.58 27.04 -10.42
CA PRO A 890 -12.45 27.66 -11.74
C PRO A 890 -13.51 28.75 -11.95
N SER A 891 -13.09 29.95 -12.34
CA SER A 891 -13.98 31.06 -12.70
C SER A 891 -13.28 32.02 -13.66
N ASP A 892 -14.06 32.75 -14.46
CA ASP A 892 -13.55 33.76 -15.38
C ASP A 892 -12.71 34.82 -14.65
N GLU A 893 -13.20 35.29 -13.49
CA GLU A 893 -12.49 36.25 -12.63
C GLU A 893 -11.11 35.76 -12.14
N LEU A 894 -11.00 34.47 -11.79
CA LEU A 894 -9.72 33.90 -11.36
C LEU A 894 -8.77 33.68 -12.53
N LEU A 895 -9.29 33.35 -13.71
CA LEU A 895 -8.50 33.26 -14.92
C LEU A 895 -7.94 34.63 -15.27
N ASP A 896 -8.75 35.68 -15.21
CA ASP A 896 -8.32 37.06 -15.47
C ASP A 896 -7.19 37.47 -14.53
N LYS A 897 -7.35 37.20 -13.22
CA LYS A 897 -6.30 37.50 -12.24
C LYS A 897 -5.05 36.66 -12.46
N LEU A 898 -5.20 35.39 -12.87
CA LEU A 898 -4.06 34.54 -13.22
C LEU A 898 -3.28 35.14 -14.39
N MET A 899 -3.98 35.56 -15.46
CA MET A 899 -3.36 36.18 -16.64
C MET A 899 -2.69 37.52 -16.31
N GLU A 900 -3.27 38.32 -15.41
CA GLU A 900 -2.65 39.53 -14.88
C GLU A 900 -1.33 39.20 -14.16
N ASN A 901 -1.36 38.21 -13.25
CA ASN A 901 -0.19 37.78 -12.48
C ASN A 901 0.91 37.17 -13.35
N MET A 902 0.56 36.57 -14.50
CA MET A 902 1.54 36.00 -15.44
C MET A 902 2.53 37.05 -15.97
N LYS A 903 2.09 38.30 -16.16
CA LYS A 903 2.93 39.40 -16.65
C LYS A 903 4.11 39.70 -15.72
N ALA A 904 4.01 39.30 -14.45
CA ALA A 904 4.98 39.57 -13.40
C ALA A 904 5.96 38.40 -13.15
N ILE A 905 5.85 37.30 -13.92
CA ILE A 905 6.73 36.13 -13.82
C ILE A 905 8.14 36.49 -14.27
N ASP A 906 9.13 36.03 -13.49
CA ASP A 906 10.53 36.19 -13.86
C ASP A 906 10.86 35.32 -15.06
N LYS A 907 11.52 35.92 -16.04
CA LYS A 907 11.84 35.32 -17.32
C LYS A 907 12.87 34.18 -17.20
N ASP A 908 13.64 34.19 -16.10
CA ASP A 908 14.64 33.17 -15.77
C ASP A 908 14.06 32.05 -14.86
N ASP A 909 12.78 32.13 -14.46
CA ASP A 909 12.12 31.14 -13.59
C ASP A 909 11.54 29.96 -14.40
N ALA A 910 12.43 29.10 -14.87
CA ALA A 910 12.08 27.93 -15.68
C ALA A 910 11.03 27.02 -15.02
N GLU A 911 10.99 26.92 -13.68
CA GLU A 911 10.00 26.11 -12.95
C GLU A 911 8.57 26.65 -13.16
N THR A 912 8.41 27.97 -13.06
CA THR A 912 7.11 28.63 -13.25
C THR A 912 6.69 28.60 -14.72
N LEU A 913 7.62 28.83 -15.65
CA LEU A 913 7.37 28.73 -17.10
C LEU A 913 6.98 27.30 -17.51
N ASN A 914 7.66 26.29 -16.97
CA ASN A 914 7.25 24.89 -17.13
C ASN A 914 5.85 24.66 -16.57
N SER A 915 5.55 25.17 -15.37
CA SER A 915 4.22 25.00 -14.78
C SER A 915 3.12 25.55 -15.70
N LEU A 916 3.34 26.69 -16.37
CA LEU A 916 2.40 27.25 -17.34
C LEU A 916 2.15 26.34 -18.55
N ALA A 917 3.22 25.91 -19.22
CA ALA A 917 3.12 25.11 -20.45
C ALA A 917 2.58 23.69 -20.18
N TYR A 918 2.93 23.09 -19.05
CA TYR A 918 2.59 21.70 -18.71
C TYR A 918 1.28 21.56 -17.93
N LEU A 919 0.68 22.64 -17.44
CA LEU A 919 -0.59 22.58 -16.72
C LEU A 919 -1.80 22.21 -17.59
N THR A 920 -2.67 21.36 -17.05
CA THR A 920 -4.02 21.11 -17.59
C THR A 920 -5.02 21.92 -16.78
N VAL A 921 -5.79 22.77 -17.45
CA VAL A 921 -6.87 23.57 -16.84
C VAL A 921 -8.25 22.99 -17.22
N PRO A 922 -9.33 23.35 -16.52
CA PRO A 922 -10.66 22.81 -16.80
C PRO A 922 -11.14 23.12 -18.23
N VAL A 923 -11.82 22.17 -18.89
CA VAL A 923 -12.26 22.22 -20.31
C VAL A 923 -12.76 23.61 -20.74
N LYS A 924 -13.71 24.18 -19.98
CA LYS A 924 -14.30 25.50 -20.25
C LYS A 924 -13.27 26.62 -20.46
N TYR A 925 -12.13 26.57 -19.77
CA TYR A 925 -11.11 27.62 -19.78
C TYR A 925 -9.88 27.28 -20.61
N ARG A 926 -9.77 26.05 -21.15
CA ARG A 926 -8.55 25.55 -21.83
C ARG A 926 -8.16 26.38 -23.03
N CYS A 927 -9.12 26.73 -23.88
CA CYS A 927 -8.88 27.55 -25.07
C CYS A 927 -8.29 28.91 -24.67
N ARG A 928 -9.05 29.69 -23.89
CA ARG A 928 -8.65 31.03 -23.44
C ARG A 928 -7.30 31.02 -22.70
N TYR A 929 -7.07 30.03 -21.83
CA TYR A 929 -5.79 29.85 -21.15
C TYR A 929 -4.65 29.60 -22.15
N SER A 930 -4.84 28.70 -23.12
CA SER A 930 -3.81 28.32 -24.09
C SER A 930 -3.45 29.48 -25.02
N GLU A 931 -4.43 30.25 -25.49
CA GLU A 931 -4.18 31.46 -26.32
C GLU A 931 -3.38 32.51 -25.56
N ASN A 932 -3.72 32.78 -24.29
CA ASN A 932 -3.00 33.76 -23.48
C ASN A 932 -1.59 33.28 -23.11
N CYS A 933 -1.41 31.99 -22.81
CA CYS A 933 -0.08 31.41 -22.59
C CYS A 933 0.78 31.50 -23.85
N TRP A 934 0.19 31.25 -25.02
CA TRP A 934 0.89 31.38 -26.30
C TRP A 934 1.43 32.80 -26.49
N ARG A 935 0.56 33.81 -26.39
CA ARG A 935 0.94 35.22 -26.51
C ARG A 935 2.00 35.62 -25.48
N PHE A 936 1.88 35.15 -24.25
CA PHE A 936 2.88 35.38 -23.21
C PHE A 936 4.27 34.81 -23.57
N PHE A 937 4.34 33.58 -24.08
CA PHE A 937 5.60 33.00 -24.51
C PHE A 937 6.17 33.69 -25.76
N GLU A 938 5.33 34.14 -26.68
CA GLU A 938 5.78 34.98 -27.80
C GLU A 938 6.39 36.30 -27.34
N ASP A 939 5.78 36.98 -26.37
CA ASP A 939 6.31 38.22 -25.79
C ASP A 939 7.69 37.99 -25.14
N LEU A 940 7.92 36.81 -24.55
CA LEU A 940 9.24 36.41 -24.03
C LEU A 940 10.24 36.12 -25.16
N ALA A 941 9.79 35.52 -26.27
CA ALA A 941 10.61 35.29 -27.45
C ALA A 941 11.14 36.60 -28.04
N LEU A 942 10.27 37.62 -28.13
CA LEU A 942 10.65 38.98 -28.57
C LEU A 942 11.71 39.62 -27.67
N LYS A 943 11.79 39.20 -26.41
CA LYS A 943 12.82 39.63 -25.44
C LYS A 943 14.09 38.76 -25.46
N GLY A 944 14.24 37.88 -26.46
CA GLY A 944 15.44 37.07 -26.69
C GLY A 944 15.49 35.73 -25.95
N LEU A 945 14.38 35.25 -25.38
CA LEU A 945 14.33 33.95 -24.70
C LEU A 945 13.99 32.81 -25.66
N LYS A 946 14.62 31.64 -25.43
CA LYS A 946 14.28 30.40 -26.13
C LYS A 946 13.01 29.80 -25.55
N VAL A 947 11.89 29.97 -26.26
CA VAL A 947 10.56 29.51 -25.80
C VAL A 947 10.00 28.33 -26.59
N GLN A 948 10.75 27.79 -27.56
CA GLN A 948 10.29 26.75 -28.47
C GLN A 948 9.69 25.56 -27.71
N VAL A 949 10.38 25.07 -26.68
CA VAL A 949 9.93 23.94 -25.85
C VAL A 949 8.55 24.20 -25.22
N TYR A 950 8.27 25.44 -24.79
CA TYR A 950 6.99 25.80 -24.19
C TYR A 950 5.87 25.86 -25.23
N LEU A 951 6.13 26.46 -26.40
CA LEU A 951 5.18 26.55 -27.51
C LEU A 951 4.84 25.16 -28.06
N GLU A 952 5.85 24.29 -28.24
CA GLU A 952 5.66 22.89 -28.67
C GLU A 952 4.78 22.11 -27.69
N GLN A 953 4.97 22.34 -26.39
CA GLN A 953 4.16 21.70 -25.36
C GLN A 953 2.70 22.21 -25.37
N LEU A 954 2.46 23.48 -25.69
CA LEU A 954 1.12 24.01 -25.90
C LEU A 954 0.47 23.42 -27.16
N LEU A 955 1.18 23.37 -28.30
CA LEU A 955 0.68 22.74 -29.54
C LEU A 955 0.27 21.30 -29.32
N ARG A 956 1.08 20.53 -28.58
CA ARG A 956 0.78 19.14 -28.25
C ARG A 956 -0.58 18.98 -27.54
N LYS A 957 -1.03 19.99 -26.80
CA LYS A 957 -2.31 19.97 -26.08
C LYS A 957 -3.48 20.47 -26.91
N MET A 958 -3.25 21.31 -27.92
CA MET A 958 -4.29 21.88 -28.79
C MET A 958 -4.82 20.83 -29.79
N LYS A 959 -5.43 19.76 -29.28
CA LYS A 959 -6.04 18.67 -30.07
C LYS A 959 -7.49 18.43 -29.61
N GLY A 960 -8.29 17.75 -30.43
CA GLY A 960 -9.69 17.44 -30.13
C GLY A 960 -10.53 18.69 -29.81
N ASP A 961 -11.26 18.66 -28.70
CA ASP A 961 -12.18 19.75 -28.30
C ASP A 961 -11.50 21.12 -28.18
N ILE A 962 -10.20 21.17 -27.85
CA ILE A 962 -9.47 22.45 -27.77
C ILE A 962 -9.30 23.02 -29.18
N ALA A 963 -8.91 22.20 -30.15
CA ALA A 963 -8.71 22.64 -31.53
C ALA A 963 -10.01 23.22 -32.14
N VAL A 964 -11.15 22.61 -31.80
CA VAL A 964 -12.49 23.10 -32.17
C VAL A 964 -12.80 24.45 -31.53
N SER A 965 -12.40 24.64 -30.28
CA SER A 965 -12.80 25.81 -29.47
C SER A 965 -11.87 27.03 -29.61
N LEU A 966 -10.72 26.92 -30.27
CA LEU A 966 -9.81 28.05 -30.51
C LEU A 966 -10.48 29.13 -31.36
N THR A 967 -10.13 30.40 -31.17
CA THR A 967 -10.66 31.48 -32.03
C THR A 967 -10.15 31.32 -33.47
N PRO A 968 -11.00 31.49 -34.50
CA PRO A 968 -10.57 31.35 -35.90
C PRO A 968 -9.37 32.24 -36.23
N GLU A 969 -9.36 33.47 -35.71
CA GLU A 969 -8.27 34.44 -35.92
C GLU A 969 -6.94 33.94 -35.35
N PHE A 970 -6.98 33.31 -34.17
CA PHE A 970 -5.79 32.73 -33.56
C PHE A 970 -5.29 31.52 -34.34
N VAL A 971 -6.20 30.66 -34.81
CA VAL A 971 -5.84 29.50 -35.65
C VAL A 971 -5.19 29.97 -36.95
N SER A 972 -5.79 30.94 -37.65
CA SER A 972 -5.23 31.50 -38.88
C SER A 972 -3.84 32.09 -38.64
N TYR A 973 -3.67 32.82 -37.54
CA TYR A 973 -2.37 33.37 -37.13
C TYR A 973 -1.31 32.27 -36.92
N LEU A 974 -1.66 31.18 -36.22
CA LEU A 974 -0.73 30.06 -36.00
C LEU A 974 -0.34 29.37 -37.31
N ILE A 975 -1.30 29.12 -38.21
CA ILE A 975 -1.05 28.51 -39.51
C ILE A 975 -0.11 29.38 -40.34
N SER A 976 -0.40 30.67 -40.45
CA SER A 976 0.41 31.57 -41.29
C SER A 976 1.80 31.85 -40.73
N LYS A 977 1.98 31.88 -39.40
CA LYS A 977 3.24 32.29 -38.77
C LYS A 977 4.15 31.13 -38.37
N TYR A 978 3.60 29.98 -37.98
CA TYR A 978 4.38 28.89 -37.36
C TYR A 978 4.35 27.59 -38.15
N CYS A 979 3.24 27.26 -38.80
CA CYS A 979 3.20 26.07 -39.64
C CYS A 979 4.15 26.27 -40.82
N PHE A 980 4.87 25.21 -41.19
CA PHE A 980 5.75 25.18 -42.36
C PHE A 980 7.00 26.08 -42.31
N GLU A 981 7.34 26.69 -41.17
CA GLU A 981 8.57 27.48 -41.01
C GLU A 981 9.76 26.69 -40.43
N GLY A 982 9.54 25.45 -40.00
CA GLY A 982 10.58 24.58 -39.40
C GLY A 982 11.05 24.98 -37.99
N GLY A 983 10.49 26.05 -37.41
CA GLY A 983 10.89 26.60 -36.11
C GLY A 983 10.20 25.99 -34.86
N LEU A 984 9.10 25.25 -35.04
CA LEU A 984 8.38 24.56 -33.97
C LEU A 984 8.01 23.14 -34.41
N ASN A 985 8.44 22.15 -33.62
CA ASN A 985 8.02 20.77 -33.86
C ASN A 985 6.49 20.65 -33.70
N ARG A 986 5.88 19.79 -34.53
CA ARG A 986 4.42 19.51 -34.53
C ARG A 986 3.51 20.65 -34.98
N ALA A 987 4.03 21.78 -35.47
CA ALA A 987 3.19 22.82 -36.06
C ALA A 987 2.38 22.27 -37.26
N ASN A 988 2.99 21.41 -38.07
CA ASN A 988 2.32 20.74 -39.19
C ASN A 988 1.24 19.75 -38.72
N GLU A 989 1.48 19.02 -37.61
CA GLU A 989 0.45 18.17 -36.99
C GLU A 989 -0.74 19.00 -36.50
N PHE A 990 -0.49 20.19 -35.96
CA PHE A 990 -1.56 21.10 -35.52
C PHE A 990 -2.41 21.57 -36.70
N ALA A 991 -1.80 21.98 -37.81
CA ALA A 991 -2.55 22.31 -39.03
C ALA A 991 -3.43 21.13 -39.48
N MET A 992 -2.88 19.91 -39.51
CA MET A 992 -3.67 18.72 -39.82
C MET A 992 -4.82 18.48 -38.82
N GLU A 993 -4.58 18.66 -37.53
CA GLU A 993 -5.61 18.51 -36.50
C GLU A 993 -6.74 19.53 -36.70
N ILE A 994 -6.43 20.79 -37.06
CA ILE A 994 -7.44 21.80 -37.37
C ILE A 994 -8.30 21.40 -38.56
N LEU A 995 -7.71 20.90 -39.65
CA LEU A 995 -8.43 20.44 -40.83
C LEU A 995 -9.36 19.26 -40.50
N VAL A 996 -8.92 18.37 -39.61
CA VAL A 996 -9.72 17.23 -39.14
C VAL A 996 -10.87 17.71 -38.25
N SER A 997 -10.58 18.50 -37.22
CA SER A 997 -11.52 18.81 -36.14
C SER A 997 -12.53 19.90 -36.47
N ARG A 998 -12.19 20.89 -37.32
CA ARG A 998 -13.07 22.04 -37.61
C ARG A 998 -13.86 21.87 -38.90
N VAL A 999 -14.72 20.86 -38.93
CA VAL A 999 -15.51 20.47 -40.13
C VAL A 999 -16.25 21.64 -40.78
N SER A 1000 -16.91 22.50 -40.00
CA SER A 1000 -17.71 23.62 -40.51
C SER A 1000 -16.91 24.75 -41.17
N GLU A 1001 -15.63 24.89 -40.83
CA GLU A 1001 -14.73 25.94 -41.34
C GLU A 1001 -13.62 25.34 -42.21
N ARG A 1002 -13.70 24.03 -42.48
CA ARG A 1002 -12.65 23.20 -43.05
C ARG A 1002 -12.13 23.77 -44.36
N ASP A 1003 -13.02 24.12 -45.29
CA ASP A 1003 -12.62 24.67 -46.60
C ASP A 1003 -11.80 25.97 -46.48
N SER A 1004 -12.19 26.89 -45.58
CA SER A 1004 -11.43 28.12 -45.34
C SER A 1004 -10.03 27.87 -44.79
N PHE A 1005 -9.89 26.89 -43.88
CA PHE A 1005 -8.58 26.51 -43.35
C PHE A 1005 -7.76 25.70 -44.35
N PHE A 1006 -8.38 24.91 -45.24
CA PHE A 1006 -7.69 24.29 -46.37
C PHE A 1006 -7.11 25.35 -47.31
N ALA A 1007 -7.90 26.36 -47.68
CA ALA A 1007 -7.44 27.47 -48.51
C ALA A 1007 -6.23 28.17 -47.91
N LEU A 1008 -6.32 28.58 -46.63
CA LEU A 1008 -5.22 29.22 -45.92
C LEU A 1008 -3.98 28.31 -45.81
N THR A 1009 -4.20 27.04 -45.47
CA THR A 1009 -3.11 26.07 -45.28
C THR A 1009 -2.33 25.86 -46.56
N PHE A 1010 -3.02 25.58 -47.67
CA PHE A 1010 -2.37 25.33 -48.96
C PHE A 1010 -1.80 26.59 -49.59
N GLU A 1011 -2.44 27.76 -49.39
CA GLU A 1011 -1.85 29.03 -49.81
C GLU A 1011 -0.52 29.30 -49.08
N THR A 1012 -0.47 29.02 -47.77
CA THR A 1012 0.75 29.17 -46.97
C THR A 1012 1.80 28.13 -47.37
N LEU A 1013 1.39 26.87 -47.53
CA LEU A 1013 2.26 25.74 -47.88
C LEU A 1013 2.88 25.89 -49.26
N SER A 1014 2.15 26.43 -50.25
CA SER A 1014 2.64 26.63 -51.62
C SER A 1014 3.83 27.59 -51.73
N LYS A 1015 4.07 28.40 -50.69
CA LYS A 1015 5.18 29.36 -50.62
C LYS A 1015 6.44 28.77 -49.97
N LYS A 1016 6.45 27.45 -49.68
CA LYS A 1016 7.51 26.77 -48.92
C LYS A 1016 8.37 25.87 -49.79
N ASN A 1017 9.46 25.36 -49.23
CA ASN A 1017 10.35 24.44 -49.93
C ASN A 1017 9.71 23.04 -50.07
N VAL A 1018 10.19 22.28 -51.06
CA VAL A 1018 9.70 20.91 -51.38
C VAL A 1018 9.71 20.01 -50.16
N GLY A 1019 10.79 20.00 -49.36
CA GLY A 1019 10.88 19.16 -48.17
C GLY A 1019 9.75 19.41 -47.16
N THR A 1020 9.37 20.67 -46.95
CA THR A 1020 8.28 21.05 -46.04
C THR A 1020 6.91 20.64 -46.58
N ILE A 1021 6.72 20.73 -47.90
CA ILE A 1021 5.51 20.33 -48.60
C ILE A 1021 5.31 18.81 -48.46
N VAL A 1022 6.37 18.04 -48.72
CA VAL A 1022 6.40 16.58 -48.56
C VAL A 1022 6.19 16.17 -47.11
N ASP A 1023 6.78 16.89 -46.15
CA ASP A 1023 6.59 16.62 -44.72
C ASP A 1023 5.13 16.79 -44.28
N PHE A 1024 4.44 17.82 -44.76
CA PHE A 1024 3.01 17.98 -44.47
C PHE A 1024 2.15 16.90 -45.15
N PHE A 1025 2.48 16.53 -46.39
CA PHE A 1025 1.84 15.41 -47.07
C PHE A 1025 1.96 14.10 -46.27
N ARG A 1026 3.16 13.82 -45.73
CA ARG A 1026 3.39 12.67 -44.87
C ARG A 1026 2.54 12.71 -43.60
N CYS A 1027 2.35 13.87 -42.96
CA CYS A 1027 1.43 14.02 -41.83
C CYS A 1027 -0.02 13.63 -42.21
N PHE A 1028 -0.47 14.00 -43.41
CA PHE A 1028 -1.77 13.57 -43.93
C PHE A 1028 -1.81 12.05 -44.21
N SER A 1029 -0.78 11.50 -44.86
CA SER A 1029 -0.71 10.07 -45.18
C SER A 1029 -0.73 9.19 -43.91
N GLU A 1030 0.04 9.56 -42.88
CA GLU A 1030 0.03 8.88 -41.59
C GLU A 1030 -1.35 8.94 -40.92
N ARG A 1031 -2.09 10.04 -41.09
CA ARG A 1031 -3.43 10.22 -40.50
C ARG A 1031 -4.45 9.30 -41.14
N ILE A 1032 -4.47 9.21 -42.47
CA ILE A 1032 -5.41 8.35 -43.20
C ILE A 1032 -5.08 6.85 -43.06
N ARG A 1033 -3.84 6.52 -42.63
CA ARG A 1033 -3.41 5.14 -42.33
C ARG A 1033 -3.94 4.60 -41.00
N GLN A 1034 -4.45 5.45 -40.11
CA GLN A 1034 -4.93 5.03 -38.79
C GLN A 1034 -6.14 4.10 -38.90
N ASP A 1035 -6.10 2.96 -38.20
CA ASP A 1035 -7.21 2.00 -38.14
C ASP A 1035 -8.52 2.70 -37.73
N GLY A 1036 -9.53 2.63 -38.60
CA GLY A 1036 -10.85 3.20 -38.35
C GLY A 1036 -11.09 4.62 -38.89
N PHE A 1037 -10.17 5.18 -39.68
CA PHE A 1037 -10.41 6.45 -40.39
C PHE A 1037 -11.54 6.31 -41.45
N ASP A 1038 -12.52 7.21 -41.44
CA ASP A 1038 -13.71 7.21 -42.32
C ASP A 1038 -14.10 8.60 -42.88
N ASP A 1039 -13.27 9.63 -42.68
CA ASP A 1039 -13.55 10.99 -43.14
C ASP A 1039 -13.18 11.18 -44.63
N HIS A 1040 -14.06 10.68 -45.50
CA HIS A 1040 -13.91 10.79 -46.97
C HIS A 1040 -13.92 12.24 -47.47
N GLU A 1041 -14.63 13.13 -46.78
CA GLU A 1041 -14.69 14.54 -47.14
C GLU A 1041 -13.34 15.22 -46.94
N LEU A 1042 -12.67 14.97 -45.81
CA LEU A 1042 -11.30 15.45 -45.57
C LEU A 1042 -10.34 14.98 -46.68
N ALA A 1043 -10.40 13.71 -47.04
CA ALA A 1043 -9.51 13.13 -48.05
C ALA A 1043 -9.77 13.71 -49.45
N ASN A 1044 -11.04 13.92 -49.81
CA ASN A 1044 -11.42 14.53 -51.08
C ASN A 1044 -11.01 16.02 -51.14
N LEU A 1045 -11.25 16.79 -50.09
CA LEU A 1045 -10.81 18.19 -50.01
C LEU A 1045 -9.28 18.28 -50.08
N PHE A 1046 -8.56 17.42 -49.34
CA PHE A 1046 -7.10 17.38 -49.44
C PHE A 1046 -6.64 17.11 -50.87
N CYS A 1047 -7.28 16.18 -51.59
CA CYS A 1047 -6.98 15.90 -53.00
C CYS A 1047 -7.26 17.10 -53.92
N GLN A 1048 -8.40 17.76 -53.75
CA GLN A 1048 -8.74 18.95 -54.53
C GLN A 1048 -7.74 20.09 -54.32
N TYR A 1049 -7.34 20.36 -53.09
CA TYR A 1049 -6.36 21.39 -52.79
C TYR A 1049 -4.94 20.97 -53.20
N TRP A 1050 -4.56 19.70 -53.04
CA TRP A 1050 -3.27 19.18 -53.47
C TRP A 1050 -3.08 19.33 -54.98
N THR A 1051 -4.06 18.88 -55.76
CA THR A 1051 -4.03 18.99 -57.24
C THR A 1051 -4.11 20.43 -57.73
N LYS A 1052 -4.77 21.34 -56.98
CA LYS A 1052 -4.85 22.76 -57.31
C LYS A 1052 -3.51 23.48 -57.13
N TYR A 1053 -2.75 23.18 -56.08
CA TYR A 1053 -1.54 23.92 -55.71
C TYR A 1053 -0.23 23.25 -56.15
N PHE A 1054 -0.23 21.92 -56.32
CA PHE A 1054 0.96 21.14 -56.60
C PHE A 1054 0.78 20.32 -57.87
N ASN A 1055 1.60 20.60 -58.88
CA ASN A 1055 1.55 19.86 -60.14
C ASN A 1055 2.08 18.43 -59.97
N ILE A 1056 1.64 17.53 -60.84
CA ILE A 1056 1.96 16.10 -60.78
C ILE A 1056 3.43 15.78 -61.05
N VAL A 1057 4.13 16.62 -61.84
CA VAL A 1057 5.52 16.35 -62.23
C VAL A 1057 6.47 16.57 -61.06
N ASP A 1058 6.27 17.64 -60.30
CA ASP A 1058 7.15 18.01 -59.19
C ASP A 1058 6.91 17.16 -57.91
N TYR A 1059 5.73 16.55 -57.78
CA TYR A 1059 5.30 15.80 -56.58
C TYR A 1059 4.73 14.42 -56.94
N LEU A 1060 5.35 13.76 -57.92
CA LEU A 1060 4.85 12.53 -58.54
C LEU A 1060 4.60 11.41 -57.52
N SER A 1061 5.51 11.21 -56.57
CA SER A 1061 5.38 10.18 -55.52
C SER A 1061 4.13 10.42 -54.65
N GLU A 1062 3.95 11.66 -54.19
CA GLU A 1062 2.83 12.07 -53.34
C GLU A 1062 1.50 12.00 -54.09
N HIS A 1063 1.47 12.38 -55.37
CA HIS A 1063 0.28 12.22 -56.23
C HIS A 1063 -0.10 10.75 -56.42
N ILE A 1064 0.89 9.87 -56.62
CA ILE A 1064 0.65 8.44 -56.71
C ILE A 1064 0.12 7.91 -55.38
N GLU A 1065 0.74 8.28 -54.26
CA GLU A 1065 0.36 7.81 -52.93
C GLU A 1065 -1.06 8.24 -52.58
N LEU A 1066 -1.39 9.50 -52.83
CA LEU A 1066 -2.71 10.06 -52.57
C LEU A 1066 -3.81 9.29 -53.31
N ASN A 1067 -3.59 9.03 -54.60
CA ASN A 1067 -4.56 8.29 -55.42
C ASN A 1067 -4.70 6.83 -54.97
N VAL A 1068 -3.59 6.12 -54.71
CA VAL A 1068 -3.64 4.72 -54.22
C VAL A 1068 -4.36 4.65 -52.87
N ARG A 1069 -4.08 5.58 -51.95
CA ARG A 1069 -4.72 5.65 -50.63
C ARG A 1069 -6.21 6.00 -50.74
N LEU A 1070 -6.61 6.92 -51.62
CA LEU A 1070 -8.02 7.26 -51.86
C LEU A 1070 -8.83 6.08 -52.43
N ILE A 1071 -8.23 5.32 -53.35
CA ILE A 1071 -8.85 4.09 -53.85
C ILE A 1071 -9.08 3.11 -52.70
N ARG A 1072 -8.08 2.91 -51.83
CA ARG A 1072 -8.16 2.00 -50.67
C ARG A 1072 -9.15 2.49 -49.61
N LEU A 1073 -9.23 3.80 -49.37
CA LEU A 1073 -10.11 4.40 -48.36
C LEU A 1073 -11.58 4.06 -48.59
N ASN A 1074 -12.00 3.91 -49.85
CA ASN A 1074 -13.36 3.50 -50.22
C ASN A 1074 -13.71 2.03 -49.86
N LYS A 1075 -12.77 1.30 -49.23
CA LYS A 1075 -12.87 -0.11 -48.87
C LYS A 1075 -13.50 -0.98 -49.98
N PRO A 1076 -13.05 -0.84 -51.24
CA PRO A 1076 -13.62 -1.64 -52.32
C PRO A 1076 -13.35 -3.13 -52.08
N PRO A 1077 -14.22 -4.04 -52.57
CA PRO A 1077 -13.89 -5.45 -52.68
C PRO A 1077 -12.53 -5.64 -53.38
N VAL A 1078 -11.77 -6.67 -53.01
CA VAL A 1078 -10.40 -6.89 -53.49
C VAL A 1078 -10.30 -6.83 -55.02
N ASP A 1079 -11.26 -7.41 -55.73
CA ASP A 1079 -11.30 -7.39 -57.20
C ASP A 1079 -11.46 -5.97 -57.78
N VAL A 1080 -12.29 -5.14 -57.14
CA VAL A 1080 -12.52 -3.74 -57.52
C VAL A 1080 -11.30 -2.90 -57.16
N PHE A 1081 -10.64 -3.18 -56.03
CA PHE A 1081 -9.39 -2.54 -55.66
C PHE A 1081 -8.31 -2.81 -56.73
N ALA A 1082 -8.11 -4.08 -57.05
CA ALA A 1082 -7.16 -4.53 -58.06
C ALA A 1082 -7.42 -3.87 -59.42
N SER A 1083 -8.69 -3.83 -59.87
CA SER A 1083 -9.05 -3.21 -61.14
C SER A 1083 -8.74 -1.71 -61.20
N LYS A 1084 -9.05 -0.96 -60.12
CA LYS A 1084 -8.73 0.48 -60.05
C LYS A 1084 -7.21 0.72 -60.02
N ILE A 1085 -6.45 -0.14 -59.33
CA ILE A 1085 -4.99 -0.06 -59.31
C ILE A 1085 -4.40 -0.31 -60.71
N VAL A 1086 -4.83 -1.38 -61.39
CA VAL A 1086 -4.37 -1.69 -62.76
C VAL A 1086 -4.69 -0.55 -63.72
N SER A 1087 -5.91 -0.02 -63.67
CA SER A 1087 -6.31 1.12 -64.49
C SER A 1087 -5.45 2.35 -64.20
N TYR A 1088 -5.15 2.63 -62.93
CA TYR A 1088 -4.35 3.79 -62.56
C TYR A 1088 -2.89 3.66 -63.02
N VAL A 1089 -2.29 2.47 -62.88
CA VAL A 1089 -0.95 2.19 -63.40
C VAL A 1089 -0.89 2.32 -64.91
N ASP A 1090 -1.89 1.80 -65.64
CA ASP A 1090 -1.96 1.94 -67.10
C ASP A 1090 -2.03 3.43 -67.50
N THR A 1091 -2.83 4.24 -66.80
CA THR A 1091 -2.91 5.69 -67.03
C THR A 1091 -1.57 6.37 -66.77
N LEU A 1092 -0.91 6.09 -65.64
CA LEU A 1092 0.41 6.66 -65.33
C LEU A 1092 1.45 6.28 -66.38
N LEU A 1093 1.45 5.03 -66.86
CA LEU A 1093 2.36 4.57 -67.90
C LEU A 1093 2.06 5.18 -69.27
N ALA A 1094 0.80 5.49 -69.57
CA ALA A 1094 0.43 6.18 -70.79
C ALA A 1094 0.88 7.66 -70.74
N ASP A 1095 0.69 8.32 -69.60
CA ASP A 1095 0.96 9.75 -69.43
C ASP A 1095 2.45 10.05 -69.24
N PHE A 1096 3.17 9.18 -68.53
CA PHE A 1096 4.57 9.39 -68.15
C PHE A 1096 5.51 8.30 -68.68
N GLY A 1097 5.05 7.23 -69.31
CA GLY A 1097 5.95 6.16 -69.78
C GLY A 1097 6.54 5.31 -68.64
N PHE A 1098 7.42 4.36 -68.98
CA PHE A 1098 7.84 3.30 -68.05
C PHE A 1098 8.65 3.78 -66.82
N HIS A 1099 9.22 4.98 -66.83
CA HIS A 1099 10.04 5.47 -65.71
C HIS A 1099 9.21 5.76 -64.44
N VAL A 1100 7.90 6.01 -64.56
CA VAL A 1100 7.00 6.15 -63.39
C VAL A 1100 6.79 4.83 -62.66
N TYR A 1101 7.07 3.69 -63.31
CA TYR A 1101 6.84 2.37 -62.76
C TYR A 1101 7.53 2.18 -61.41
N GLU A 1102 8.81 2.57 -61.30
CA GLU A 1102 9.57 2.42 -60.05
C GLU A 1102 9.01 3.30 -58.92
N PHE A 1103 8.57 4.52 -59.24
CA PHE A 1103 7.89 5.40 -58.27
C PHE A 1103 6.57 4.78 -57.81
N PHE A 1104 5.75 4.31 -58.77
CA PHE A 1104 4.49 3.65 -58.45
C PHE A 1104 4.69 2.42 -57.58
N LYS A 1105 5.62 1.55 -57.95
CA LYS A 1105 5.93 0.32 -57.24
C LYS A 1105 6.27 0.60 -55.78
N ASN A 1106 7.24 1.48 -55.53
CA ASN A 1106 7.69 1.79 -54.17
C ASN A 1106 6.53 2.32 -53.31
N VAL A 1107 5.75 3.26 -53.84
CA VAL A 1107 4.59 3.84 -53.16
C VAL A 1107 3.49 2.81 -52.94
N PHE A 1108 3.20 1.97 -53.93
CA PHE A 1108 2.18 0.94 -53.86
C PHE A 1108 2.52 -0.12 -52.81
N THR A 1109 3.76 -0.60 -52.78
CA THR A 1109 4.24 -1.56 -51.77
C THR A 1109 4.08 -1.00 -50.36
N GLU A 1110 4.46 0.25 -50.12
CA GLU A 1110 4.26 0.92 -48.82
C GLU A 1110 2.76 1.11 -48.51
N ALA A 1111 1.94 1.38 -49.52
CA ALA A 1111 0.51 1.56 -49.36
C ALA A 1111 -0.24 0.28 -48.98
N ILE A 1112 0.32 -0.91 -49.20
CA ILE A 1112 -0.31 -2.20 -48.91
C ILE A 1112 0.37 -3.00 -47.78
N VAL A 1113 1.43 -2.46 -47.17
CA VAL A 1113 2.23 -3.15 -46.12
C VAL A 1113 1.40 -3.58 -44.90
N ASP A 1114 0.29 -2.87 -44.63
CA ASP A 1114 -0.59 -3.14 -43.49
C ASP A 1114 -1.67 -4.21 -43.78
N LEU A 1115 -1.67 -4.85 -44.97
CA LEU A 1115 -2.61 -5.94 -45.29
C LEU A 1115 -2.22 -7.24 -44.55
N ASN A 1116 -3.22 -7.97 -44.06
CA ASN A 1116 -2.97 -9.29 -43.46
C ASN A 1116 -2.64 -10.33 -44.55
N GLY A 1117 -1.97 -11.43 -44.18
CA GLY A 1117 -1.46 -12.44 -45.12
C GLY A 1117 -2.48 -12.90 -46.19
N PRO A 1118 -3.70 -13.34 -45.83
CA PRO A 1118 -4.71 -13.72 -46.82
C PRO A 1118 -5.14 -12.60 -47.77
N GLU A 1119 -5.52 -11.43 -47.25
CA GLU A 1119 -5.96 -10.28 -48.07
C GLU A 1119 -4.85 -9.79 -49.01
N TYR A 1120 -3.60 -9.85 -48.55
CA TYR A 1120 -2.42 -9.50 -49.32
C TYR A 1120 -2.29 -10.38 -50.58
N TYR A 1121 -2.35 -11.71 -50.43
CA TYR A 1121 -2.23 -12.62 -51.58
C TYR A 1121 -3.47 -12.61 -52.49
N GLU A 1122 -4.66 -12.38 -51.93
CA GLU A 1122 -5.88 -12.19 -52.73
C GLU A 1122 -5.79 -10.95 -53.62
N LEU A 1123 -5.22 -9.85 -53.11
CA LEU A 1123 -4.97 -8.65 -53.91
C LEU A 1123 -3.98 -8.91 -55.04
N MET A 1124 -2.85 -9.59 -54.75
CA MET A 1124 -1.86 -9.94 -55.77
C MET A 1124 -2.48 -10.79 -56.89
N LEU A 1125 -3.28 -11.79 -56.52
CA LEU A 1125 -3.99 -12.61 -57.48
C LEU A 1125 -5.06 -11.81 -58.24
N GLY A 1126 -5.77 -10.91 -57.57
CA GLY A 1126 -6.75 -10.00 -58.17
C GLY A 1126 -6.15 -9.09 -59.25
N ILE A 1127 -4.96 -8.55 -59.00
CA ILE A 1127 -4.22 -7.71 -59.97
C ILE A 1127 -3.91 -8.51 -61.25
N LEU A 1128 -3.40 -9.74 -61.10
CA LEU A 1128 -3.11 -10.63 -62.23
C LEU A 1128 -4.37 -11.05 -63.00
N LYS A 1129 -5.47 -11.31 -62.28
CA LYS A 1129 -6.76 -11.64 -62.91
C LYS A 1129 -7.38 -10.47 -63.66
N CYS A 1130 -7.19 -9.24 -63.19
CA CYS A 1130 -7.74 -8.07 -63.86
C CYS A 1130 -7.09 -7.82 -65.22
N LYS A 1131 -5.75 -7.93 -65.30
CA LYS A 1131 -5.01 -7.77 -66.56
C LYS A 1131 -3.69 -8.51 -66.46
N LEU A 1132 -3.57 -9.64 -67.15
CA LEU A 1132 -2.33 -10.41 -67.19
C LEU A 1132 -1.41 -9.87 -68.28
N ASN A 1133 -0.40 -9.08 -67.90
CA ASN A 1133 0.60 -8.53 -68.83
C ASN A 1133 1.97 -8.41 -68.13
N PRO A 1134 3.05 -8.07 -68.86
CA PRO A 1134 4.38 -7.97 -68.27
C PRO A 1134 4.44 -7.01 -67.06
N THR A 1135 3.78 -5.85 -67.13
CA THR A 1135 3.76 -4.85 -66.06
C THR A 1135 3.13 -5.36 -64.77
N THR A 1136 1.95 -5.99 -64.84
CA THR A 1136 1.25 -6.51 -63.65
C THR A 1136 1.96 -7.72 -63.06
N CYS A 1137 2.53 -8.59 -63.90
CA CYS A 1137 3.37 -9.70 -63.44
C CYS A 1137 4.61 -9.21 -62.70
N ILE A 1138 5.32 -8.21 -63.25
CA ILE A 1138 6.51 -7.64 -62.59
C ILE A 1138 6.12 -6.92 -61.29
N LEU A 1139 5.02 -6.15 -61.29
CA LEU A 1139 4.54 -5.45 -60.09
C LEU A 1139 4.24 -6.41 -58.94
N VAL A 1140 3.57 -7.52 -59.24
CA VAL A 1140 3.26 -8.55 -58.25
C VAL A 1140 4.54 -9.23 -57.77
N LEU A 1141 5.45 -9.62 -58.67
CA LEU A 1141 6.72 -10.23 -58.30
C LEU A 1141 7.57 -9.33 -57.39
N ASP A 1142 7.59 -8.03 -57.67
CA ASP A 1142 8.37 -7.06 -56.89
C ASP A 1142 7.74 -6.75 -55.52
N CYS A 1143 6.41 -6.89 -55.38
CA CYS A 1143 5.75 -6.68 -54.09
C CYS A 1143 5.90 -7.87 -53.14
N LEU A 1144 6.00 -9.11 -53.65
CA LEU A 1144 6.13 -10.32 -52.81
C LEU A 1144 7.36 -10.22 -51.88
N SER A 1145 7.14 -10.19 -50.55
CA SER A 1145 8.20 -10.03 -49.53
C SER A 1145 8.47 -11.30 -48.71
N ASP A 1146 9.71 -11.50 -48.26
CA ASP A 1146 10.22 -12.68 -47.52
C ASP A 1146 9.62 -12.86 -46.10
N SER A 1147 9.09 -11.81 -45.46
CA SER A 1147 8.82 -11.77 -44.02
C SER A 1147 7.49 -12.37 -43.52
N ASP A 1148 6.56 -12.75 -44.41
CA ASP A 1148 5.24 -13.31 -44.01
C ASP A 1148 4.98 -14.74 -44.50
N SER A 1149 6.00 -15.39 -45.07
CA SER A 1149 5.97 -16.80 -45.49
C SER A 1149 5.73 -17.81 -44.35
N LEU A 1150 5.71 -17.35 -43.09
CA LEU A 1150 5.43 -18.14 -41.90
C LEU A 1150 4.00 -17.96 -41.33
N LYS A 1151 3.13 -17.12 -41.92
CA LYS A 1151 1.77 -16.87 -41.38
C LYS A 1151 0.59 -16.91 -42.37
N ALA A 1152 0.80 -17.16 -43.67
CA ALA A 1152 -0.29 -17.39 -44.63
C ALA A 1152 -0.27 -18.81 -45.24
N PRO A 1153 -1.42 -19.39 -45.66
CA PRO A 1153 -1.48 -20.74 -46.21
C PRO A 1153 -0.73 -20.83 -47.55
N ARG A 1154 0.22 -21.78 -47.68
CA ARG A 1154 1.00 -22.10 -48.91
C ARG A 1154 0.19 -22.07 -50.22
N ILE A 1155 -1.11 -22.38 -50.14
CA ILE A 1155 -2.04 -22.44 -51.28
C ILE A 1155 -2.20 -21.07 -51.97
N HIS A 1156 -2.34 -19.96 -51.23
CA HIS A 1156 -2.56 -18.65 -51.86
C HIS A 1156 -1.33 -18.13 -52.59
N TYR A 1157 -0.14 -18.37 -52.03
CA TYR A 1157 1.14 -18.05 -52.65
C TYR A 1157 1.35 -18.82 -53.96
N GLN A 1158 1.05 -20.12 -53.97
CA GLN A 1158 1.18 -20.94 -55.17
C GLN A 1158 0.26 -20.47 -56.29
N ASN A 1159 -0.99 -20.12 -55.97
CA ASN A 1159 -1.95 -19.61 -56.96
C ASN A 1159 -1.46 -18.33 -57.67
N VAL A 1160 -0.72 -17.46 -56.97
CA VAL A 1160 -0.11 -16.26 -57.56
C VAL A 1160 1.01 -16.63 -58.52
N LEU A 1161 1.89 -17.56 -58.14
CA LEU A 1161 2.98 -18.04 -59.00
C LEU A 1161 2.48 -18.77 -60.25
N ASP A 1162 1.41 -19.56 -60.12
CA ASP A 1162 0.78 -20.28 -61.22
C ASP A 1162 0.13 -19.30 -62.22
N ALA A 1163 -0.50 -18.23 -61.72
CA ALA A 1163 -1.07 -17.18 -62.57
C ALA A 1163 0.01 -16.45 -63.39
N ILE A 1164 1.20 -16.23 -62.81
CA ILE A 1164 2.34 -15.62 -63.51
C ILE A 1164 2.89 -16.56 -64.60
N ASP A 1165 2.91 -17.88 -64.36
CA ASP A 1165 3.32 -18.88 -65.36
C ASP A 1165 2.40 -18.94 -66.59
N GLY A 1166 1.18 -18.42 -66.47
CA GLY A 1166 0.25 -18.30 -67.58
C GLY A 1166 0.67 -17.30 -68.67
N LEU A 1167 1.70 -16.46 -68.44
CA LEU A 1167 2.16 -15.45 -69.40
C LEU A 1167 3.53 -15.80 -69.99
N ASP A 1168 3.56 -16.13 -71.28
CA ASP A 1168 4.80 -16.44 -72.01
C ASP A 1168 5.55 -15.16 -72.45
N SER A 1169 6.24 -14.54 -71.49
CA SER A 1169 7.03 -13.33 -71.74
C SER A 1169 8.45 -13.47 -71.21
N LEU A 1170 9.44 -13.22 -72.06
CA LEU A 1170 10.87 -13.34 -71.71
C LEU A 1170 11.25 -12.43 -70.54
N ILE A 1171 10.70 -11.22 -70.46
CA ILE A 1171 10.99 -10.28 -69.36
C ILE A 1171 10.40 -10.79 -68.03
N VAL A 1172 9.18 -11.34 -68.05
CA VAL A 1172 8.53 -11.92 -66.85
C VAL A 1172 9.28 -13.16 -66.38
N LYS A 1173 9.70 -14.03 -67.30
CA LYS A 1173 10.55 -15.21 -66.99
C LYS A 1173 11.87 -14.81 -66.35
N ALA A 1174 12.50 -13.73 -66.82
CA ALA A 1174 13.73 -13.19 -66.24
C ALA A 1174 13.52 -12.63 -64.83
N HIS A 1175 12.48 -11.80 -64.61
CA HIS A 1175 12.14 -11.25 -63.30
C HIS A 1175 11.73 -12.35 -62.29
N LYS A 1176 10.93 -13.34 -62.71
CA LYS A 1176 10.58 -14.49 -61.86
C LYS A 1176 11.81 -15.29 -61.46
N LYS A 1177 12.74 -15.54 -62.38
CA LYS A 1177 14.01 -16.24 -62.09
C LYS A 1177 14.88 -15.44 -61.12
N ALA A 1178 14.92 -14.12 -61.25
CA ALA A 1178 15.63 -13.25 -60.31
C ALA A 1178 14.98 -13.26 -58.92
N TYR A 1179 13.64 -13.21 -58.85
CA TYR A 1179 12.88 -13.32 -57.60
C TYR A 1179 13.16 -14.65 -56.89
N LEU A 1180 13.02 -15.79 -57.57
CA LEU A 1180 13.29 -17.12 -57.00
C LEU A 1180 14.73 -17.26 -56.47
N ARG A 1181 15.71 -16.74 -57.22
CA ARG A 1181 17.13 -16.75 -56.84
C ARG A 1181 17.41 -15.93 -55.59
N ASN A 1182 16.76 -14.78 -55.41
CA ASN A 1182 16.95 -13.91 -54.25
C ASN A 1182 16.29 -14.45 -52.97
N HIS A 1183 15.34 -15.39 -53.10
CA HIS A 1183 14.53 -15.92 -51.98
C HIS A 1183 14.81 -17.41 -51.66
N ASN A 1184 15.98 -17.93 -52.05
CA ASN A 1184 16.42 -19.32 -51.82
C ASN A 1184 15.41 -20.41 -52.26
N PHE A 1185 14.77 -20.23 -53.42
CA PHE A 1185 13.93 -21.24 -54.07
C PHE A 1185 14.56 -21.80 -55.34
#